data_AF-A0A835D619-F1
#
_entry.id   AF-A0A835D619-F1
#
_cell.length_a   1.000
_cell.length_b   1.000
_cell.length_c   1.000
_cell.angle_alpha   90.00
_cell.angle_beta   90.00
_cell.angle_gamma   90.00
#
_symmetry.space_group_name_H-M   'P 1'
#
loop_
_entity.id
_entity.type
_entity.pdbx_description
1 polymer ?
#
loop_
_entity_poly.entity_id
_entity_poly.type
_entity_poly.pdbx_seq_one_letter_code
_entity_poly.pdbx_strand_id
1 'polypeptide(L)'
;MADHSLVVPDQSLLVTDHSLVVPDQSRLVTDHSLFAPDQSPLVTDHSLVVPDQSIVLTDHSLVIGQEFPDVETCRRTLKEIAIALHFDLRIVKSDRSRFIAKCSKEGCPWRVHAAKCPGVSTFSIRTLHGEHTCEGVRNLHHQQASIGWVARSVEARLRDNPQYKPKEILQDIREEHGVAVSYMQAWRGKERSMAAVHGTFEEGYSFLPAYCEQIRKTNPGSIALVFATGQENCFHRLFISYRASIYGFINACRPLLEFDRAHLKGKYLGTILCAAAVDADDALFPLAMAIVDVESDENWMWFLSELRKLLGVNTENMPRLTILSDRQKGIVEAVETHFPSAFHGFCLRHVSENFRDEFKNTKLVNIFWNAVYALTAVEFESKITEMLEISQDVLQWFNRFPPRLWAVAYFEGVRYGHFALGVTELLYNWALEGHELPIVQMMEHIRHQLILWFNNRRNMGMSWTSILVPSAEKRMLEAIADARCYQVLRANEVEFEIVSTERTNIVDIRSRCCSCRRWQIYGLPCAHAAAALVSCGQNAHLFAEHCFTVANYCETYSQMINPIPDKSLWKEQGEGAGSASTKVDVTIRPPKTRRPPGRPKKKVLRIESFKRPKRLVQCGRCHMKALEAHLETFTVDGNPGFQTEIAVE
;
A
#
# COMPACT_ATOMS: atom_id res chain seq x y z
N MET A 1 -39.65 46.29 56.54
CA MET A 1 -41.08 45.91 56.38
C MET A 1 -41.03 44.63 55.56
N ALA A 2 -41.11 43.43 56.15
CA ALA A 2 -42.23 42.89 56.95
C ALA A 2 -43.44 42.64 56.04
N ASP A 3 -44.05 41.45 55.97
CA ASP A 3 -44.11 40.36 56.97
C ASP A 3 -43.82 38.91 56.45
N HIS A 4 -43.80 37.95 57.37
CA HIS A 4 -43.75 36.48 57.14
C HIS A 4 -45.10 35.79 57.47
N SER A 5 -45.52 34.77 56.69
CA SER A 5 -46.20 33.51 57.11
C SER A 5 -46.62 32.70 55.85
N LEU A 6 -46.29 31.40 55.67
CA LEU A 6 -46.80 30.15 56.29
C LEU A 6 -48.29 29.86 55.94
N VAL A 7 -48.75 28.66 55.53
CA VAL A 7 -48.17 27.30 55.29
C VAL A 7 -49.21 26.52 54.41
N VAL A 8 -48.87 25.83 53.30
CA VAL A 8 -48.46 24.39 53.16
C VAL A 8 -49.54 23.38 53.63
N PRO A 9 -49.70 22.18 53.04
CA PRO A 9 -49.00 21.55 51.88
C PRO A 9 -49.88 21.57 50.59
N ASP A 10 -49.79 20.73 49.55
CA ASP A 10 -49.03 19.50 49.19
C ASP A 10 -49.03 19.35 47.62
N GLN A 11 -48.32 18.45 46.92
CA GLN A 11 -47.40 17.37 47.31
C GLN A 11 -46.20 17.22 46.31
N SER A 12 -46.09 16.10 45.57
CA SER A 12 -44.93 15.58 44.82
C SER A 12 -45.34 15.15 43.39
N LEU A 13 -44.45 14.97 42.39
CA LEU A 13 -43.17 14.24 42.39
C LEU A 13 -42.06 14.88 41.54
N LEU A 14 -40.81 14.56 41.90
CA LEU A 14 -39.56 14.99 41.27
C LEU A 14 -38.91 13.84 40.47
N VAL A 15 -38.16 14.20 39.42
CA VAL A 15 -36.95 13.48 39.00
C VAL A 15 -35.85 14.51 38.74
N THR A 16 -34.61 14.19 39.11
CA THR A 16 -33.46 15.12 39.12
C THR A 16 -32.37 14.67 38.17
N ASP A 17 -31.84 15.58 37.34
CA ASP A 17 -30.58 15.39 36.62
C ASP A 17 -29.40 15.94 37.43
N HIS A 18 -28.33 15.15 37.57
CA HIS A 18 -27.07 15.59 38.16
C HIS A 18 -25.85 15.07 37.37
N SER A 19 -25.40 15.93 36.45
CA SER A 19 -24.00 16.33 36.24
C SER A 19 -22.85 15.31 36.38
N LEU A 20 -22.04 15.19 35.33
CA LEU A 20 -20.60 14.99 35.45
C LEU A 20 -19.84 16.16 34.83
N VAL A 21 -18.73 16.55 35.46
CA VAL A 21 -17.94 17.75 35.12
C VAL A 21 -16.60 17.35 34.50
N VAL A 22 -16.16 18.07 33.48
CA VAL A 22 -14.79 18.05 32.96
C VAL A 22 -14.28 19.51 32.93
N PRO A 23 -13.07 19.81 33.45
CA PRO A 23 -12.61 21.20 33.61
C PRO A 23 -11.93 21.75 32.36
N ASP A 24 -12.12 23.05 32.11
CA ASP A 24 -11.37 23.83 31.11
C ASP A 24 -9.89 23.99 31.47
N GLN A 25 -9.03 23.99 30.45
CA GLN A 25 -7.79 24.78 30.45
C GLN A 25 -7.65 25.52 29.11
N SER A 26 -7.64 26.85 29.18
CA SER A 26 -7.59 27.74 28.03
C SER A 26 -6.16 28.06 27.59
N ARG A 27 -5.95 28.33 26.29
CA ARG A 27 -5.07 29.42 25.80
C ARG A 27 -5.14 29.66 24.29
N LEU A 28 -5.78 30.77 23.93
CA LEU A 28 -5.33 31.83 23.02
C LEU A 28 -4.34 31.45 21.88
N VAL A 29 -4.78 31.67 20.64
CA VAL A 29 -3.96 32.19 19.52
C VAL A 29 -4.73 33.34 18.88
N THR A 30 -4.02 34.33 18.32
CA THR A 30 -4.54 35.65 17.93
C THR A 30 -4.88 35.80 16.44
N ASP A 31 -5.64 36.86 16.14
CA ASP A 31 -6.10 37.28 14.81
C ASP A 31 -5.01 37.73 13.81
N HIS A 32 -5.52 38.02 12.61
CA HIS A 32 -4.93 38.74 11.47
C HIS A 32 -4.16 37.93 10.43
N SER A 33 -4.35 38.06 9.10
CA SER A 33 -5.47 38.42 8.19
C SER A 33 -4.83 38.95 6.90
N LEU A 34 -5.15 38.37 5.73
CA LEU A 34 -4.82 38.96 4.42
C LEU A 34 -6.01 38.78 3.45
N PHE A 35 -6.15 39.74 2.53
CA PHE A 35 -7.35 39.95 1.71
C PHE A 35 -7.36 39.15 0.40
N ALA A 36 -8.56 38.84 -0.07
CA ALA A 36 -8.90 38.64 -1.49
C ALA A 36 -10.21 39.41 -1.78
N PRO A 37 -10.39 39.99 -2.99
CA PRO A 37 -11.49 40.91 -3.29
C PRO A 37 -12.79 40.24 -3.77
N ASP A 38 -13.90 40.97 -3.67
CA ASP A 38 -15.25 40.53 -4.07
C ASP A 38 -15.45 40.34 -5.59
N GLN A 39 -16.11 39.24 -5.96
CA GLN A 39 -17.38 39.31 -6.70
C GLN A 39 -18.18 38.00 -6.60
N SER A 40 -19.51 38.11 -6.62
CA SER A 40 -20.43 37.06 -6.19
C SER A 40 -21.05 36.23 -7.32
N PRO A 41 -21.30 34.92 -7.10
CA PRO A 41 -22.39 34.19 -7.71
C PRO A 41 -23.65 34.23 -6.83
N LEU A 42 -24.83 33.99 -7.41
CA LEU A 42 -26.11 34.01 -6.68
C LEU A 42 -26.25 32.81 -5.74
N VAL A 43 -26.74 33.04 -4.53
CA VAL A 43 -27.29 31.99 -3.68
C VAL A 43 -28.77 31.81 -4.03
N THR A 44 -29.09 30.71 -4.71
CA THR A 44 -30.45 30.16 -4.77
C THR A 44 -30.59 29.05 -3.73
N ASP A 45 -31.71 29.01 -3.01
CA ASP A 45 -31.96 27.99 -2.00
C ASP A 45 -31.92 26.57 -2.58
N HIS A 46 -30.83 25.86 -2.28
CA HIS A 46 -30.73 24.43 -2.39
C HIS A 46 -30.55 23.87 -0.99
N SER A 47 -31.71 23.74 -0.32
CA SER A 47 -31.84 23.01 0.94
C SER A 47 -31.18 21.64 0.78
N LEU A 48 -30.17 21.39 1.62
CA LEU A 48 -29.44 20.13 1.64
C LEU A 48 -30.40 19.03 2.07
N VAL A 49 -30.96 18.31 1.10
CA VAL A 49 -31.60 17.01 1.31
C VAL A 49 -30.49 16.05 1.73
N VAL A 50 -30.22 16.01 3.04
CA VAL A 50 -29.57 14.88 3.68
C VAL A 50 -30.40 13.66 3.27
N PRO A 51 -29.83 12.66 2.58
CA PRO A 51 -30.55 11.44 2.27
C PRO A 51 -30.81 10.72 3.58
N ASP A 52 -32.04 10.85 4.08
CA ASP A 52 -32.47 10.30 5.36
C ASP A 52 -32.17 8.81 5.38
N GLN A 53 -31.24 8.39 6.24
CA GLN A 53 -30.86 7.00 6.43
C GLN A 53 -31.93 6.29 7.26
N SER A 54 -33.12 6.23 6.65
CA SER A 54 -34.26 5.45 7.12
C SER A 54 -33.82 4.02 7.39
N ILE A 55 -33.61 3.73 8.68
CA ILE A 55 -33.44 2.39 9.19
C ILE A 55 -34.64 1.60 8.66
N VAL A 56 -34.37 0.58 7.85
CA VAL A 56 -35.44 -0.28 7.33
C VAL A 56 -35.95 -1.13 8.48
N LEU A 57 -36.88 -0.54 9.24
CA LEU A 57 -37.84 -1.23 10.10
C LEU A 57 -38.61 -2.19 9.21
N THR A 58 -38.01 -3.37 9.03
CA THR A 58 -38.65 -4.50 8.37
C THR A 58 -39.79 -4.89 9.28
N ASP A 59 -41.03 -4.63 8.86
CA ASP A 59 -42.18 -5.08 9.62
C ASP A 59 -42.09 -6.60 9.79
N HIS A 60 -41.89 -7.02 11.04
CA HIS A 60 -41.76 -8.43 11.42
C HIS A 60 -43.14 -9.09 11.55
N SER A 61 -44.23 -8.40 11.22
CA SER A 61 -45.55 -9.00 11.09
C SER A 61 -45.53 -10.14 10.07
N LEU A 62 -46.04 -11.28 10.52
CA LEU A 62 -46.37 -12.42 9.65
C LEU A 62 -47.88 -12.39 9.45
N VAL A 63 -48.33 -12.51 8.20
CA VAL A 63 -49.76 -12.54 7.88
C VAL A 63 -50.13 -13.81 7.13
N ILE A 64 -51.34 -14.33 7.38
CA ILE A 64 -51.87 -15.47 6.63
C ILE A 64 -52.07 -15.02 5.18
N GLY A 65 -51.60 -15.82 4.22
CA GLY A 65 -51.54 -15.46 2.81
C GLY A 65 -50.23 -14.78 2.36
N GLN A 66 -49.33 -14.39 3.27
CA GLN A 66 -48.00 -13.87 2.90
C GLN A 66 -47.23 -14.88 2.05
N GLU A 67 -46.73 -14.44 0.89
CA GLU A 67 -46.02 -15.30 -0.07
C GLU A 67 -44.50 -15.04 -0.06
N PHE A 68 -43.75 -16.11 -0.30
CA PHE A 68 -42.29 -16.12 -0.48
C PHE A 68 -41.97 -16.82 -1.82
N PRO A 69 -41.03 -16.31 -2.64
CA PRO A 69 -40.73 -16.89 -3.96
C PRO A 69 -40.37 -18.38 -3.96
N ASP A 70 -39.82 -18.87 -2.85
CA ASP A 70 -39.29 -20.21 -2.69
C ASP A 70 -39.23 -20.64 -1.20
N VAL A 71 -38.92 -21.92 -0.97
CA VAL A 71 -38.85 -22.51 0.38
C VAL A 71 -37.66 -22.04 1.21
N GLU A 72 -36.55 -21.66 0.59
CA GLU A 72 -35.34 -21.20 1.27
C GLU A 72 -35.51 -19.76 1.74
N THR A 73 -36.09 -18.88 0.91
CA THR A 73 -36.54 -17.54 1.32
C THR A 73 -37.54 -17.62 2.47
N CYS A 74 -38.56 -18.48 2.38
CA CYS A 74 -39.49 -18.70 3.49
C CYS A 74 -38.76 -19.15 4.80
N ARG A 75 -37.89 -20.16 4.72
CA ARG A 75 -37.09 -20.65 5.86
C ARG A 75 -36.11 -19.60 6.39
N ARG A 76 -35.68 -18.65 5.55
CA ARG A 76 -34.76 -17.58 5.88
C ARG A 76 -35.47 -16.47 6.65
N THR A 77 -36.54 -15.90 6.09
CA THR A 77 -37.30 -14.81 6.72
C THR A 77 -37.88 -15.24 8.06
N LEU A 78 -38.39 -16.48 8.19
CA LEU A 78 -38.89 -17.01 9.47
C LEU A 78 -37.79 -17.21 10.53
N LYS A 79 -36.51 -17.29 10.15
CA LYS A 79 -35.37 -17.30 11.10
C LYS A 79 -34.89 -15.89 11.43
N GLU A 80 -34.94 -14.97 10.48
CA GLU A 80 -34.59 -13.56 10.67
C GLU A 80 -35.59 -12.89 11.63
N ILE A 81 -36.89 -13.14 11.47
CA ILE A 81 -37.94 -12.73 12.42
C ILE A 81 -37.77 -13.38 13.80
N ALA A 82 -37.38 -14.66 13.87
CA ALA A 82 -37.14 -15.34 15.15
C ALA A 82 -35.97 -14.70 15.94
N ILE A 83 -34.94 -14.21 15.24
CA ILE A 83 -33.83 -13.45 15.84
C ILE A 83 -34.32 -12.09 16.33
N ALA A 84 -34.98 -11.31 15.48
CA ALA A 84 -35.42 -9.95 15.79
C ALA A 84 -36.51 -9.87 16.89
N LEU A 85 -37.37 -10.89 16.97
CA LEU A 85 -38.35 -11.04 18.05
C LEU A 85 -37.82 -11.90 19.22
N HIS A 86 -36.51 -12.14 19.27
CA HIS A 86 -35.79 -12.85 20.34
C HIS A 86 -36.46 -14.16 20.82
N PHE A 87 -36.85 -15.06 19.90
CA PHE A 87 -37.35 -16.40 20.26
C PHE A 87 -36.67 -17.53 19.48
N ASP A 88 -36.36 -18.64 20.16
CA ASP A 88 -35.81 -19.82 19.49
C ASP A 88 -36.88 -20.54 18.64
N LEU A 89 -36.57 -20.79 17.37
CA LEU A 89 -37.45 -21.43 16.38
C LEU A 89 -37.20 -22.94 16.23
N ARG A 90 -38.13 -23.79 16.69
CA ARG A 90 -38.08 -25.24 16.49
C ARG A 90 -38.83 -25.67 15.24
N ILE A 91 -38.09 -26.25 14.28
CA ILE A 91 -38.66 -26.87 13.08
C ILE A 91 -39.41 -28.15 13.49
N VAL A 92 -40.64 -28.31 13.01
CA VAL A 92 -41.51 -29.49 13.24
C VAL A 92 -41.54 -30.39 12.00
N LYS A 93 -41.71 -29.80 10.81
CA LYS A 93 -41.58 -30.48 9.51
C LYS A 93 -40.98 -29.51 8.49
N SER A 94 -40.12 -30.00 7.61
CA SER A 94 -39.51 -29.20 6.54
C SER A 94 -39.18 -30.12 5.37
N ASP A 95 -39.97 -30.06 4.31
CA ASP A 95 -39.82 -30.88 3.11
C ASP A 95 -39.91 -30.01 1.84
N ARG A 96 -40.23 -30.59 0.67
CA ARG A 96 -40.34 -29.89 -0.62
C ARG A 96 -41.71 -29.23 -0.85
N SER A 97 -42.72 -29.48 -0.01
CA SER A 97 -44.07 -28.93 -0.17
C SER A 97 -44.59 -28.14 1.04
N ARG A 98 -43.96 -28.27 2.22
CA ARG A 98 -44.33 -27.52 3.43
C ARG A 98 -43.15 -27.22 4.35
N PHE A 99 -43.32 -26.15 5.12
CA PHE A 99 -42.49 -25.79 6.25
C PHE A 99 -43.39 -25.51 7.46
N ILE A 100 -43.16 -26.21 8.57
CA ILE A 100 -43.91 -26.06 9.82
C ILE A 100 -42.89 -25.85 10.93
N ALA A 101 -43.01 -24.75 11.66
CA ALA A 101 -42.18 -24.42 12.81
C ALA A 101 -43.04 -23.91 13.98
N LYS A 102 -42.49 -24.01 15.19
CA LYS A 102 -43.09 -23.49 16.43
C LYS A 102 -42.02 -22.86 17.32
N CYS A 103 -42.42 -22.17 18.38
CA CYS A 103 -41.47 -21.75 19.40
C CYS A 103 -40.83 -22.98 20.09
N SER A 104 -39.54 -22.89 20.42
CA SER A 104 -38.81 -23.94 21.16
C SER A 104 -39.28 -24.09 22.60
N LYS A 105 -39.81 -23.02 23.22
CA LYS A 105 -40.30 -23.02 24.61
C LYS A 105 -41.57 -23.85 24.72
N GLU A 106 -41.61 -24.74 25.71
CA GLU A 106 -42.79 -25.56 26.00
C GLU A 106 -43.95 -24.70 26.51
N GLY A 107 -45.19 -25.10 26.22
CA GLY A 107 -46.40 -24.32 26.51
C GLY A 107 -46.67 -23.11 25.60
N CYS A 108 -45.70 -22.67 24.78
CA CYS A 108 -45.89 -21.52 23.88
C CYS A 108 -46.77 -21.90 22.66
N PRO A 109 -47.85 -21.15 22.36
CA PRO A 109 -48.75 -21.45 21.24
C PRO A 109 -48.20 -21.06 19.87
N TRP A 110 -47.16 -20.20 19.81
CA TRP A 110 -46.64 -19.68 18.55
C TRP A 110 -46.27 -20.79 17.58
N ARG A 111 -46.85 -20.73 16.37
CA ARG A 111 -46.69 -21.76 15.33
C ARG A 111 -47.03 -21.22 13.96
N VAL A 112 -46.16 -21.49 12.99
CA VAL A 112 -46.35 -21.14 11.58
C VAL A 112 -46.36 -22.39 10.70
N HIS A 113 -47.19 -22.36 9.65
CA HIS A 113 -47.22 -23.34 8.57
C HIS A 113 -47.25 -22.60 7.24
N ALA A 114 -46.17 -22.71 6.47
CA ALA A 114 -46.12 -22.30 5.07
C ALA A 114 -46.17 -23.53 4.16
N ALA A 115 -46.86 -23.44 3.04
CA ALA A 115 -46.98 -24.52 2.06
C ALA A 115 -46.82 -24.01 0.63
N LYS A 116 -46.23 -24.85 -0.21
CA LYS A 116 -45.99 -24.58 -1.63
C LYS A 116 -47.32 -24.35 -2.37
N CYS A 117 -47.39 -23.32 -3.19
CA CYS A 117 -48.51 -23.06 -4.08
C CYS A 117 -48.48 -24.03 -5.28
N PRO A 118 -49.63 -24.53 -5.77
CA PRO A 118 -49.66 -25.44 -6.92
C PRO A 118 -49.00 -24.83 -8.17
N GLY A 119 -48.26 -25.64 -8.93
CA GLY A 119 -47.63 -25.25 -10.20
C GLY A 119 -46.37 -24.38 -10.10
N VAL A 120 -46.20 -23.57 -9.05
CA VAL A 120 -45.12 -22.57 -8.92
C VAL A 120 -44.09 -22.92 -7.83
N SER A 121 -42.98 -22.20 -7.73
CA SER A 121 -42.00 -22.36 -6.63
C SER A 121 -42.48 -21.80 -5.28
N THR A 122 -43.39 -20.82 -5.34
CA THR A 122 -43.86 -19.98 -4.23
C THR A 122 -44.36 -20.76 -3.02
N PHE A 123 -44.08 -20.26 -1.82
CA PHE A 123 -44.62 -20.74 -0.54
C PHE A 123 -45.45 -19.65 0.11
N SER A 124 -46.68 -19.97 0.53
CA SER A 124 -47.55 -19.05 1.27
C SER A 124 -47.84 -19.52 2.68
N ILE A 125 -47.98 -18.58 3.62
CA ILE A 125 -48.40 -18.87 5.00
C ILE A 125 -49.87 -19.32 4.97
N ARG A 126 -50.13 -20.57 5.35
CA ARG A 126 -51.47 -21.18 5.38
C ARG A 126 -52.15 -21.08 6.74
N THR A 127 -51.38 -21.19 7.82
CA THR A 127 -51.88 -20.97 9.19
C THR A 127 -50.79 -20.34 10.04
N LEU A 128 -51.16 -19.35 10.85
CA LEU A 128 -50.28 -18.70 11.81
C LEU A 128 -51.01 -18.56 13.15
N HIS A 129 -50.37 -19.02 14.22
CA HIS A 129 -50.62 -18.60 15.58
C HIS A 129 -49.47 -17.66 15.94
N GLY A 130 -49.73 -16.35 15.94
CA GLY A 130 -48.69 -15.31 16.11
C GLY A 130 -48.40 -14.93 17.56
N GLU A 131 -49.24 -15.37 18.50
CA GLU A 131 -49.11 -15.04 19.92
C GLU A 131 -47.97 -15.82 20.59
N HIS A 132 -47.20 -15.14 21.44
CA HIS A 132 -46.20 -15.74 22.33
C HIS A 132 -46.66 -15.63 23.78
N THR A 133 -46.68 -16.75 24.51
CA THR A 133 -46.83 -16.78 25.97
C THR A 133 -45.49 -16.97 26.70
N CYS A 134 -44.38 -16.84 25.96
CA CYS A 134 -43.01 -17.05 26.45
C CYS A 134 -42.24 -15.73 26.55
N GLU A 135 -41.38 -15.62 27.57
CA GLU A 135 -40.47 -14.49 27.84
C GLU A 135 -39.30 -14.34 26.83
N GLY A 136 -39.41 -14.93 25.64
CA GLY A 136 -38.35 -15.00 24.64
C GLY A 136 -37.11 -15.81 25.09
N VAL A 137 -35.97 -15.49 24.47
CA VAL A 137 -34.63 -16.00 24.79
C VAL A 137 -33.90 -14.92 25.59
N ARG A 138 -33.80 -15.12 26.92
CA ARG A 138 -33.11 -14.19 27.84
C ARG A 138 -31.57 -14.18 27.72
N ASN A 139 -31.00 -15.18 27.04
CA ASN A 139 -29.56 -15.28 26.82
C ASN A 139 -29.19 -14.60 25.50
N LEU A 140 -28.04 -13.93 25.44
CA LEU A 140 -27.56 -13.34 24.17
C LEU A 140 -27.31 -14.41 23.08
N HIS A 141 -27.16 -15.70 23.43
CA HIS A 141 -26.99 -16.77 22.44
C HIS A 141 -28.33 -17.21 21.84
N HIS A 142 -28.46 -17.12 20.52
CA HIS A 142 -29.68 -17.42 19.77
C HIS A 142 -29.46 -18.55 18.76
N GLN A 143 -30.30 -19.59 18.73
CA GLN A 143 -30.04 -20.80 17.91
C GLN A 143 -30.08 -20.52 16.41
N GLN A 144 -30.86 -19.51 15.97
CA GLN A 144 -31.02 -19.19 14.55
C GLN A 144 -29.88 -18.33 13.99
N ALA A 145 -29.02 -17.76 14.85
CA ALA A 145 -27.85 -16.93 14.50
C ALA A 145 -26.68 -17.76 13.90
N SER A 146 -27.00 -18.51 12.85
CA SER A 146 -26.10 -19.39 12.12
C SER A 146 -25.05 -18.61 11.33
N ILE A 147 -23.94 -19.29 10.98
CA ILE A 147 -22.89 -18.76 10.08
C ILE A 147 -23.47 -18.17 8.79
N GLY A 148 -24.52 -18.80 8.25
CA GLY A 148 -25.18 -18.32 7.03
C GLY A 148 -26.05 -17.08 7.24
N TRP A 149 -26.52 -16.80 8.46
CA TRP A 149 -27.19 -15.53 8.80
C TRP A 149 -26.15 -14.42 8.99
N VAL A 150 -25.13 -14.67 9.83
CA VAL A 150 -23.99 -13.75 10.04
C VAL A 150 -23.43 -13.26 8.70
N ALA A 151 -23.16 -14.19 7.76
CA ALA A 151 -22.62 -13.87 6.44
C ALA A 151 -23.47 -12.90 5.59
N ARG A 152 -24.79 -12.85 5.80
CA ARG A 152 -25.68 -11.88 5.14
C ARG A 152 -25.71 -10.55 5.88
N SER A 153 -25.84 -10.56 7.22
CA SER A 153 -25.85 -9.34 8.04
C SER A 153 -24.60 -8.47 7.81
N VAL A 154 -23.45 -9.09 7.48
CA VAL A 154 -22.18 -8.37 7.22
C VAL A 154 -21.86 -8.12 5.75
N GLU A 155 -22.71 -8.54 4.80
CA GLU A 155 -22.33 -8.57 3.38
C GLU A 155 -22.07 -7.18 2.79
N ALA A 156 -22.93 -6.20 3.10
CA ALA A 156 -22.74 -4.81 2.68
C ALA A 156 -21.42 -4.24 3.23
N ARG A 157 -21.17 -4.41 4.55
CA ARG A 157 -19.96 -3.90 5.21
C ARG A 157 -18.67 -4.54 4.69
N LEU A 158 -18.72 -5.80 4.26
CA LEU A 158 -17.57 -6.47 3.64
C LEU A 158 -17.34 -6.07 2.18
N ARG A 159 -18.40 -5.66 1.47
CA ARG A 159 -18.30 -5.08 0.13
C ARG A 159 -17.60 -3.73 0.16
N ASP A 160 -17.92 -2.90 1.15
CA ASP A 160 -17.32 -1.57 1.35
C ASP A 160 -15.96 -1.64 2.05
N ASN A 161 -15.79 -2.60 2.98
CA ASN A 161 -14.56 -2.80 3.76
C ASN A 161 -14.20 -4.30 3.89
N PRO A 162 -13.49 -4.87 2.91
CA PRO A 162 -12.95 -6.23 2.99
C PRO A 162 -12.08 -6.52 4.22
N GLN A 163 -11.50 -5.50 4.88
CA GLN A 163 -10.63 -5.61 6.06
C GLN A 163 -11.39 -5.55 7.40
N TYR A 164 -12.73 -5.43 7.37
CA TYR A 164 -13.63 -5.51 8.54
C TYR A 164 -13.39 -6.81 9.33
N LYS A 165 -13.21 -6.72 10.64
CA LYS A 165 -12.60 -7.79 11.45
C LYS A 165 -13.68 -8.63 12.15
N PRO A 166 -13.44 -9.94 12.40
CA PRO A 166 -14.34 -10.77 13.20
C PRO A 166 -14.62 -10.25 14.62
N LYS A 167 -13.81 -9.31 15.15
CA LYS A 167 -14.08 -8.62 16.41
C LYS A 167 -15.06 -7.44 16.28
N GLU A 168 -15.05 -6.73 15.15
CA GLU A 168 -16.06 -5.71 14.87
C GLU A 168 -17.40 -6.40 14.58
N ILE A 169 -17.42 -7.41 13.69
CA ILE A 169 -18.59 -8.28 13.44
C ILE A 169 -19.25 -8.82 14.73
N LEU A 170 -18.47 -9.11 15.78
CA LEU A 170 -19.00 -9.56 17.08
C LEU A 170 -19.70 -8.47 17.89
N GLN A 171 -19.27 -7.21 17.74
CA GLN A 171 -19.79 -6.06 18.45
C GLN A 171 -21.02 -5.52 17.72
N ASP A 172 -20.89 -5.23 16.42
CA ASP A 172 -21.95 -4.72 15.55
C ASP A 172 -23.21 -5.61 15.60
N ILE A 173 -23.06 -6.95 15.48
CA ILE A 173 -24.19 -7.90 15.59
C ILE A 173 -24.85 -7.90 16.98
N ARG A 174 -24.09 -7.59 18.04
CA ARG A 174 -24.62 -7.49 19.40
C ARG A 174 -25.39 -6.17 19.60
N GLU A 175 -24.92 -5.09 19.02
CA GLU A 175 -25.54 -3.76 19.10
C GLU A 175 -26.82 -3.67 18.26
N GLU A 176 -26.81 -4.23 17.05
CA GLU A 176 -27.93 -4.12 16.09
C GLU A 176 -29.01 -5.21 16.22
N HIS A 177 -28.64 -6.38 16.76
CA HIS A 177 -29.55 -7.53 16.84
C HIS A 177 -29.66 -8.11 18.26
N GLY A 178 -29.02 -7.51 19.27
CA GLY A 178 -29.06 -7.98 20.66
C GLY A 178 -28.48 -9.38 20.88
N VAL A 179 -27.76 -9.95 19.91
CA VAL A 179 -27.34 -11.37 19.89
C VAL A 179 -25.82 -11.50 19.93
N ALA A 180 -25.33 -12.40 20.79
CA ALA A 180 -23.94 -12.83 20.83
C ALA A 180 -23.73 -14.08 19.97
N VAL A 181 -22.95 -13.92 18.91
CA VAL A 181 -22.36 -15.03 18.14
C VAL A 181 -20.96 -15.36 18.68
N SER A 182 -20.43 -16.56 18.44
CA SER A 182 -19.04 -16.87 18.78
C SER A 182 -18.05 -16.27 17.77
N TYR A 183 -16.79 -16.08 18.17
CA TYR A 183 -15.72 -15.64 17.26
C TYR A 183 -15.59 -16.55 16.02
N MET A 184 -15.84 -17.86 16.16
CA MET A 184 -15.83 -18.80 15.05
C MET A 184 -17.06 -18.69 14.13
N GLN A 185 -18.22 -18.25 14.64
CA GLN A 185 -19.36 -17.86 13.80
C GLN A 185 -19.06 -16.56 13.05
N ALA A 186 -18.52 -15.54 13.72
CA ALA A 186 -18.13 -14.26 13.11
C ALA A 186 -17.09 -14.46 12.00
N TRP A 187 -16.00 -15.20 12.27
CA TRP A 187 -14.97 -15.47 11.27
C TRP A 187 -15.49 -16.31 10.10
N ARG A 188 -16.18 -17.44 10.34
CA ARG A 188 -16.77 -18.24 9.25
C ARG A 188 -17.86 -17.48 8.48
N GLY A 189 -18.54 -16.53 9.13
CA GLY A 189 -19.49 -15.62 8.50
C GLY A 189 -18.79 -14.69 7.52
N LYS A 190 -17.69 -14.04 7.95
CA LYS A 190 -16.81 -13.27 7.06
C LYS A 190 -16.34 -14.10 5.87
N GLU A 191 -15.69 -15.24 6.09
CA GLU A 191 -15.14 -16.08 5.01
C GLU A 191 -16.22 -16.45 3.97
N ARG A 192 -17.43 -16.80 4.43
CA ARG A 192 -18.55 -17.14 3.54
C ARG A 192 -19.08 -15.93 2.75
N SER A 193 -19.12 -14.76 3.37
CA SER A 193 -19.58 -13.52 2.75
C SER A 193 -18.55 -12.99 1.73
N MET A 194 -17.27 -12.98 2.10
CA MET A 194 -16.14 -12.68 1.20
C MET A 194 -16.16 -13.58 -0.04
N ALA A 195 -16.40 -14.88 0.14
CA ALA A 195 -16.51 -15.84 -0.97
C ALA A 195 -17.71 -15.56 -1.88
N ALA A 196 -18.84 -15.06 -1.35
CA ALA A 196 -20.01 -14.69 -2.14
C ALA A 196 -19.80 -13.40 -2.95
N VAL A 197 -19.17 -12.38 -2.35
CA VAL A 197 -18.92 -11.08 -3.00
C VAL A 197 -17.78 -11.17 -4.02
N HIS A 198 -16.62 -11.70 -3.62
CA HIS A 198 -15.42 -11.68 -4.45
C HIS A 198 -15.18 -12.98 -5.23
N GLY A 199 -15.81 -14.09 -4.85
CA GLY A 199 -15.43 -15.45 -5.24
C GLY A 199 -14.46 -16.07 -4.24
N THR A 200 -14.27 -17.39 -4.32
CA THR A 200 -13.30 -18.11 -3.50
C THR A 200 -11.86 -17.85 -3.95
N PHE A 201 -10.89 -18.07 -3.05
CA PHE A 201 -9.47 -18.06 -3.41
C PHE A 201 -9.15 -19.12 -4.47
N GLU A 202 -9.78 -20.30 -4.38
CA GLU A 202 -9.69 -21.41 -5.32
C GLU A 202 -10.06 -20.98 -6.75
N GLU A 203 -11.25 -20.39 -6.95
CA GLU A 203 -11.69 -19.84 -8.24
C GLU A 203 -10.76 -18.72 -8.75
N GLY A 204 -10.22 -17.92 -7.82
CA GLY A 204 -9.23 -16.89 -8.13
C GLY A 204 -8.01 -17.42 -8.88
N TYR A 205 -7.56 -18.66 -8.64
CA TYR A 205 -6.46 -19.25 -9.39
C TYR A 205 -6.90 -19.76 -10.76
N SER A 206 -8.08 -20.38 -10.88
CA SER A 206 -8.57 -20.89 -12.17
C SER A 206 -8.86 -19.76 -13.17
N PHE A 207 -9.19 -18.55 -12.71
CA PHE A 207 -9.40 -17.39 -13.58
C PHE A 207 -8.11 -16.71 -14.09
N LEU A 208 -6.92 -17.09 -13.61
CA LEU A 208 -5.66 -16.43 -14.02
C LEU A 208 -5.37 -16.46 -15.53
N PRO A 209 -5.62 -17.54 -16.31
CA PRO A 209 -5.38 -17.54 -17.75
C PRO A 209 -6.25 -16.52 -18.48
N ALA A 210 -7.55 -16.47 -18.14
CA ALA A 210 -8.51 -15.52 -18.69
C ALA A 210 -8.20 -14.07 -18.29
N TYR A 211 -7.79 -13.84 -17.04
CA TYR A 211 -7.35 -12.53 -16.55
C TYR A 211 -6.12 -12.02 -17.33
N CYS A 212 -5.10 -12.86 -17.51
CA CYS A 212 -3.93 -12.54 -18.32
C CYS A 212 -4.30 -12.26 -19.79
N GLU A 213 -5.33 -12.91 -20.33
CA GLU A 213 -5.86 -12.54 -21.65
C GLU A 213 -6.54 -11.18 -21.67
N GLN A 214 -7.40 -10.87 -20.70
CA GLN A 214 -8.04 -9.56 -20.65
C GLN A 214 -7.02 -8.43 -20.44
N ILE A 215 -5.94 -8.61 -19.66
CA ILE A 215 -4.83 -7.65 -19.60
C ILE A 215 -4.26 -7.40 -21.00
N ARG A 216 -3.82 -8.45 -21.71
CA ARG A 216 -3.20 -8.31 -23.05
C ARG A 216 -4.15 -7.70 -24.10
N LYS A 217 -5.45 -7.98 -23.99
CA LYS A 217 -6.50 -7.49 -24.90
C LYS A 217 -6.89 -6.03 -24.65
N THR A 218 -7.05 -5.64 -23.38
CA THR A 218 -7.47 -4.28 -22.98
C THR A 218 -6.30 -3.29 -22.99
N ASN A 219 -5.09 -3.78 -22.72
CA ASN A 219 -3.86 -3.01 -22.69
C ASN A 219 -2.85 -3.59 -23.70
N PRO A 220 -3.03 -3.40 -25.03
CA PRO A 220 -2.14 -3.95 -26.05
C PRO A 220 -0.66 -3.65 -25.82
N GLY A 221 0.20 -4.66 -26.03
CA GLY A 221 1.63 -4.56 -25.73
C GLY A 221 2.00 -4.68 -24.24
N SER A 222 1.04 -4.98 -23.35
CA SER A 222 1.32 -5.43 -21.99
C SER A 222 1.72 -6.90 -21.98
N ILE A 223 2.60 -7.27 -21.05
CA ILE A 223 3.01 -8.66 -20.82
C ILE A 223 2.27 -9.18 -19.58
N ALA A 224 1.44 -10.19 -19.78
CA ALA A 224 0.80 -10.93 -18.70
C ALA A 224 0.92 -12.43 -18.99
N LEU A 225 1.60 -13.16 -18.10
CA LEU A 225 1.96 -14.58 -18.25
C LEU A 225 1.65 -15.33 -16.96
N VAL A 226 1.07 -16.53 -17.05
CA VAL A 226 0.85 -17.40 -15.90
C VAL A 226 1.37 -18.80 -16.20
N PHE A 227 2.00 -19.42 -15.21
CA PHE A 227 2.65 -20.72 -15.30
C PHE A 227 2.12 -21.64 -14.19
N ALA A 228 1.86 -22.89 -14.58
CA ALA A 228 1.48 -23.97 -13.68
C ALA A 228 2.57 -25.07 -13.66
N THR A 229 2.59 -25.88 -12.61
CA THR A 229 3.59 -26.94 -12.39
C THR A 229 2.96 -28.24 -11.89
N GLY A 230 3.61 -29.35 -12.21
CA GLY A 230 3.18 -30.72 -11.91
C GLY A 230 1.91 -31.17 -12.66
N GLN A 231 1.58 -32.46 -12.53
CA GLN A 231 0.44 -33.10 -13.20
C GLN A 231 -0.94 -32.55 -12.78
N GLU A 232 -1.01 -31.76 -11.71
CA GLU A 232 -2.26 -31.17 -11.20
C GLU A 232 -2.51 -29.73 -11.69
N ASN A 233 -1.62 -29.17 -12.52
CA ASN A 233 -1.64 -27.76 -12.93
C ASN A 233 -1.72 -26.80 -11.72
N CYS A 234 -0.93 -27.07 -10.67
CA CYS A 234 -0.82 -26.16 -9.54
C CYS A 234 -0.14 -24.86 -9.96
N PHE A 235 -0.63 -23.72 -9.47
CA PHE A 235 -0.04 -22.42 -9.66
C PHE A 235 1.43 -22.43 -9.24
N HIS A 236 2.28 -21.89 -10.13
CA HIS A 236 3.70 -21.72 -9.88
C HIS A 236 4.10 -20.25 -9.92
N ARG A 237 3.76 -19.55 -11.03
CA ARG A 237 4.21 -18.17 -11.28
C ARG A 237 3.16 -17.34 -12.04
N LEU A 238 3.10 -16.05 -11.74
CA LEU A 238 2.40 -15.01 -12.49
C LEU A 238 3.40 -13.89 -12.77
N PHE A 239 3.45 -13.35 -13.98
CA PHE A 239 4.22 -12.13 -14.34
C PHE A 239 3.28 -11.14 -15.00
N ILE A 240 3.27 -9.88 -14.54
CA ILE A 240 2.49 -8.79 -15.13
C ILE A 240 3.35 -7.52 -15.24
N SER A 241 3.33 -6.91 -16.43
CA SER A 241 3.79 -5.54 -16.67
C SER A 241 2.90 -4.88 -17.74
N TYR A 242 2.40 -3.68 -17.43
CA TYR A 242 1.52 -2.93 -18.32
C TYR A 242 2.30 -2.13 -19.37
N ARG A 243 1.76 -2.01 -20.58
CA ARG A 243 2.38 -1.26 -21.68
C ARG A 243 2.82 0.16 -21.28
N ALA A 244 2.03 0.82 -20.43
CA ALA A 244 2.35 2.14 -19.89
C ALA A 244 3.61 2.15 -19.01
N SER A 245 3.76 1.18 -18.10
CA SER A 245 4.98 0.96 -17.32
C SER A 245 6.18 0.67 -18.21
N ILE A 246 6.04 -0.23 -19.19
CA ILE A 246 7.11 -0.56 -20.15
C ILE A 246 7.53 0.70 -20.93
N TYR A 247 6.58 1.54 -21.34
CA TYR A 247 6.83 2.75 -22.11
C TYR A 247 7.52 3.85 -21.28
N GLY A 248 6.98 4.21 -20.12
CA GLY A 248 7.53 5.29 -19.29
C GLY A 248 8.96 5.00 -18.85
N PHE A 249 9.26 3.73 -18.52
CA PHE A 249 10.62 3.34 -18.16
C PHE A 249 11.61 3.49 -19.33
N ILE A 250 11.29 2.91 -20.50
CA ILE A 250 12.23 2.85 -21.63
C ILE A 250 12.53 4.25 -22.21
N ASN A 251 11.55 5.15 -22.22
CA ASN A 251 11.70 6.43 -22.91
C ASN A 251 12.07 7.62 -22.00
N ALA A 252 11.80 7.55 -20.69
CA ALA A 252 11.73 8.77 -19.88
C ALA A 252 12.20 8.69 -18.42
N CYS A 253 12.02 7.56 -17.72
CA CYS A 253 12.51 7.37 -16.35
C CYS A 253 14.04 7.49 -16.25
N ARG A 254 14.55 7.59 -15.01
CA ARG A 254 15.98 7.43 -14.75
C ARG A 254 16.41 5.99 -15.06
N PRO A 255 17.64 5.75 -15.58
CA PRO A 255 18.17 4.42 -15.92
C PRO A 255 18.60 3.62 -14.68
N LEU A 256 17.72 3.58 -13.69
CA LEU A 256 17.90 2.99 -12.37
C LEU A 256 16.74 2.05 -12.10
N LEU A 257 17.03 0.79 -11.75
CA LEU A 257 16.05 -0.20 -11.33
C LEU A 257 16.28 -0.63 -9.88
N GLU A 258 15.19 -0.82 -9.15
CA GLU A 258 15.14 -1.43 -7.83
C GLU A 258 14.45 -2.80 -7.91
N PHE A 259 15.13 -3.84 -7.44
CA PHE A 259 14.57 -5.19 -7.29
C PHE A 259 14.45 -5.57 -5.81
N ASP A 260 13.24 -5.90 -5.39
CA ASP A 260 12.92 -6.31 -4.02
C ASP A 260 11.66 -7.19 -3.99
N ARG A 261 11.30 -7.70 -2.82
CA ARG A 261 10.19 -8.64 -2.63
C ARG A 261 9.45 -8.47 -1.32
N ALA A 262 8.23 -9.00 -1.26
CA ALA A 262 7.51 -9.13 -0.01
C ALA A 262 6.66 -10.41 0.06
N HIS A 263 6.51 -10.95 1.26
CA HIS A 263 5.74 -12.17 1.48
C HIS A 263 4.24 -11.85 1.66
N LEU A 264 3.41 -12.55 0.87
CA LEU A 264 1.96 -12.47 0.90
C LEU A 264 1.42 -13.19 2.15
N LYS A 265 0.35 -12.66 2.74
CA LYS A 265 -0.19 -13.11 4.04
C LYS A 265 -1.54 -13.85 3.94
N GLY A 266 -2.02 -14.10 2.73
CA GLY A 266 -3.35 -14.67 2.46
C GLY A 266 -3.52 -16.13 2.86
N LYS A 267 -4.63 -16.74 2.41
CA LYS A 267 -4.95 -18.17 2.62
C LYS A 267 -3.87 -19.09 2.01
N TYR A 268 -3.45 -18.76 0.79
CA TYR A 268 -2.29 -19.31 0.13
C TYR A 268 -1.11 -18.37 0.40
N LEU A 269 0.06 -18.96 0.69
CA LEU A 269 1.28 -18.20 0.82
C LEU A 269 1.92 -17.99 -0.57
N GLY A 270 2.86 -17.07 -0.62
CA GLY A 270 3.65 -16.76 -1.80
C GLY A 270 4.48 -15.51 -1.57
N THR A 271 5.28 -15.15 -2.57
CA THR A 271 6.08 -13.93 -2.56
C THR A 271 5.69 -13.09 -3.77
N ILE A 272 5.50 -11.79 -3.59
CA ILE A 272 5.49 -10.83 -4.69
C ILE A 272 6.93 -10.37 -4.94
N LEU A 273 7.41 -10.53 -6.17
CA LEU A 273 8.68 -9.99 -6.66
C LEU A 273 8.38 -8.73 -7.46
N CYS A 274 9.15 -7.66 -7.23
CA CYS A 274 8.87 -6.35 -7.79
C CYS A 274 10.10 -5.78 -8.51
N ALA A 275 9.85 -5.12 -9.64
CA ALA A 275 10.79 -4.24 -10.31
C ALA A 275 10.15 -2.86 -10.48
N ALA A 276 10.83 -1.82 -10.00
CA ALA A 276 10.44 -0.43 -10.25
C ALA A 276 11.65 0.39 -10.68
N ALA A 277 11.39 1.50 -11.35
CA ALA A 277 12.35 2.53 -11.65
C ALA A 277 12.10 3.77 -10.77
N VAL A 278 12.87 4.83 -11.01
CA VAL A 278 12.63 6.16 -10.43
C VAL A 278 12.20 7.12 -11.54
N ASP A 279 11.12 7.87 -11.30
CA ASP A 279 10.66 8.93 -12.20
C ASP A 279 11.58 10.17 -12.14
N ALA A 280 11.22 11.23 -12.86
CA ALA A 280 12.04 12.43 -12.84
C ALA A 280 12.07 13.14 -11.47
N ASP A 281 11.03 13.00 -10.63
CA ASP A 281 10.78 13.77 -9.39
C ASP A 281 11.01 12.92 -8.11
N ASP A 282 12.00 12.02 -8.16
CA ASP A 282 12.48 11.16 -7.06
C ASP A 282 11.46 10.17 -6.48
N ALA A 283 10.40 9.84 -7.23
CA ALA A 283 9.39 8.86 -6.82
C ALA A 283 9.48 7.54 -7.59
N LEU A 284 8.92 6.49 -6.98
CA LEU A 284 8.95 5.13 -7.52
C LEU A 284 7.98 4.98 -8.69
N PHE A 285 8.43 4.30 -9.73
CA PHE A 285 7.68 4.01 -10.95
C PHE A 285 7.60 2.48 -11.16
N PRO A 286 6.47 1.83 -10.81
CA PRO A 286 6.29 0.40 -10.99
C PRO A 286 6.48 -0.07 -12.45
N LEU A 287 7.49 -0.90 -12.70
CA LEU A 287 7.80 -1.44 -14.03
C LEU A 287 7.14 -2.81 -14.24
N ALA A 288 7.43 -3.77 -13.35
CA ALA A 288 6.92 -5.14 -13.46
C ALA A 288 6.72 -5.77 -12.07
N MET A 289 5.82 -6.73 -11.99
CA MET A 289 5.57 -7.51 -10.79
C MET A 289 5.33 -8.97 -11.12
N ALA A 290 5.72 -9.86 -10.21
CA ALA A 290 5.41 -11.27 -10.30
C ALA A 290 4.90 -11.81 -8.97
N ILE A 291 3.98 -12.77 -9.01
CA ILE A 291 3.63 -13.58 -7.83
C ILE A 291 4.20 -14.97 -8.06
N VAL A 292 4.94 -15.47 -7.08
CA VAL A 292 5.55 -16.80 -7.08
C VAL A 292 5.13 -17.59 -5.84
N ASP A 293 5.08 -18.92 -5.98
CA ASP A 293 4.69 -19.86 -4.94
C ASP A 293 5.62 -19.86 -3.71
N VAL A 294 6.91 -19.61 -3.94
CA VAL A 294 7.97 -19.50 -2.93
C VAL A 294 9.04 -18.51 -3.38
N GLU A 295 9.82 -17.95 -2.46
CA GLU A 295 11.09 -17.32 -2.86
C GLU A 295 12.15 -18.41 -3.12
N SER A 296 12.79 -18.36 -4.28
CA SER A 296 13.89 -19.26 -4.66
C SER A 296 14.79 -18.61 -5.71
N ASP A 297 16.03 -19.08 -5.82
CA ASP A 297 16.98 -18.60 -6.82
C ASP A 297 16.45 -18.83 -8.25
N GLU A 298 15.72 -19.93 -8.49
CA GLU A 298 15.05 -20.23 -9.77
C GLU A 298 13.94 -19.22 -10.08
N ASN A 299 13.13 -18.85 -9.09
CA ASN A 299 12.04 -17.88 -9.25
C ASN A 299 12.59 -16.46 -9.49
N TRP A 300 13.73 -16.10 -8.89
CA TRP A 300 14.43 -14.84 -9.19
C TRP A 300 15.07 -14.84 -10.59
N MET A 301 15.78 -15.91 -10.97
CA MET A 301 16.36 -16.09 -12.30
C MET A 301 15.28 -15.96 -13.39
N TRP A 302 14.15 -16.65 -13.24
CA TRP A 302 13.02 -16.53 -14.16
C TRP A 302 12.45 -15.10 -14.21
N PHE A 303 12.26 -14.42 -13.07
CA PHE A 303 11.69 -13.07 -13.03
C PHE A 303 12.55 -12.07 -13.82
N LEU A 304 13.88 -12.10 -13.63
CA LEU A 304 14.81 -11.26 -14.38
C LEU A 304 14.92 -11.69 -15.85
N SER A 305 14.67 -12.97 -16.17
CA SER A 305 14.58 -13.45 -17.56
C SER A 305 13.41 -12.82 -18.31
N GLU A 306 12.20 -12.81 -17.71
CA GLU A 306 11.04 -12.15 -18.32
C GLU A 306 11.20 -10.63 -18.39
N LEU A 307 11.79 -10.01 -17.36
CA LEU A 307 12.11 -8.57 -17.37
C LEU A 307 13.13 -8.20 -18.46
N ARG A 308 14.14 -9.05 -18.70
CA ARG A 308 15.12 -8.85 -19.78
C ARG A 308 14.46 -8.94 -21.16
N LYS A 309 13.55 -9.91 -21.37
CA LYS A 309 12.78 -10.04 -22.63
C LYS A 309 11.89 -8.80 -22.86
N LEU A 310 11.25 -8.31 -21.81
CA LEU A 310 10.40 -7.11 -21.81
C LEU A 310 11.16 -5.86 -22.26
N LEU A 311 12.42 -5.70 -21.85
CA LEU A 311 13.28 -4.57 -22.25
C LEU A 311 13.98 -4.80 -23.61
N GLY A 312 14.03 -6.05 -24.07
CA GLY A 312 14.81 -6.51 -25.22
C GLY A 312 14.23 -6.22 -26.61
N VAL A 313 13.80 -4.97 -26.86
CA VAL A 313 13.32 -4.54 -28.20
C VAL A 313 14.09 -3.33 -28.75
N ASN A 314 14.63 -2.43 -27.91
CA ASN A 314 15.36 -1.21 -28.33
C ASN A 314 16.79 -1.14 -27.75
N THR A 315 17.64 -2.12 -28.05
CA THR A 315 19.01 -2.18 -27.48
C THR A 315 19.95 -1.05 -27.91
N GLU A 316 19.64 -0.33 -28.98
CA GLU A 316 20.49 0.76 -29.50
C GLU A 316 20.31 2.08 -28.73
N ASN A 317 19.12 2.29 -28.13
CA ASN A 317 18.77 3.54 -27.44
C ASN A 317 18.72 3.42 -25.91
N MET A 318 18.80 2.20 -25.35
CA MET A 318 18.59 1.97 -23.93
C MET A 318 19.91 2.16 -23.14
N PRO A 319 20.00 3.16 -22.24
CA PRO A 319 21.24 3.51 -21.54
C PRO A 319 21.72 2.40 -20.60
N ARG A 320 23.03 2.41 -20.28
CA ARG A 320 23.64 1.44 -19.36
C ARG A 320 23.00 1.55 -17.96
N LEU A 321 22.21 0.55 -17.59
CA LEU A 321 21.43 0.56 -16.36
C LEU A 321 22.30 0.52 -15.10
N THR A 322 21.77 1.15 -14.05
CA THR A 322 22.14 0.87 -12.66
C THR A 322 21.03 0.04 -12.02
N ILE A 323 21.38 -0.99 -11.26
CA ILE A 323 20.45 -1.90 -10.58
C ILE A 323 20.77 -1.91 -9.08
N LEU A 324 19.76 -1.77 -8.24
CA LEU A 324 19.83 -1.92 -6.79
C LEU A 324 19.01 -3.12 -6.34
N SER A 325 19.56 -3.93 -5.42
CA SER A 325 18.81 -5.02 -4.79
C SER A 325 19.30 -5.37 -3.37
N ASP A 326 18.61 -6.31 -2.73
CA ASP A 326 19.15 -7.07 -1.60
C ASP A 326 20.32 -7.96 -2.07
N ARG A 327 21.17 -8.40 -1.14
CA ARG A 327 22.38 -9.22 -1.40
C ARG A 327 22.10 -10.73 -1.50
N GLN A 328 20.86 -11.13 -1.76
CA GLN A 328 20.52 -12.55 -1.89
C GLN A 328 21.16 -13.18 -3.13
N LYS A 329 21.70 -14.39 -2.95
CA LYS A 329 22.46 -15.13 -3.98
C LYS A 329 21.72 -15.21 -5.32
N GLY A 330 20.48 -15.70 -5.33
CA GLY A 330 19.66 -15.80 -6.54
C GLY A 330 19.33 -14.47 -7.21
N ILE A 331 19.35 -13.34 -6.50
CA ILE A 331 19.22 -12.02 -7.13
C ILE A 331 20.52 -11.63 -7.82
N VAL A 332 21.66 -11.78 -7.14
CA VAL A 332 22.99 -11.47 -7.69
C VAL A 332 23.26 -12.30 -8.95
N GLU A 333 23.09 -13.63 -8.87
CA GLU A 333 23.32 -14.53 -10.00
C GLU A 333 22.35 -14.25 -11.17
N ALA A 334 21.10 -13.87 -10.89
CA ALA A 334 20.14 -13.47 -11.92
C ALA A 334 20.47 -12.11 -12.57
N VAL A 335 20.99 -11.13 -11.81
CA VAL A 335 21.45 -9.85 -12.35
C VAL A 335 22.67 -10.05 -13.22
N GLU A 336 23.67 -10.81 -12.76
CA GLU A 336 24.86 -11.17 -13.55
C GLU A 336 24.50 -11.92 -14.84
N THR A 337 23.54 -12.84 -14.79
CA THR A 337 23.11 -13.64 -15.95
C THR A 337 22.28 -12.84 -16.96
N HIS A 338 21.40 -11.94 -16.51
CA HIS A 338 20.43 -11.27 -17.39
C HIS A 338 20.76 -9.82 -17.73
N PHE A 339 21.50 -9.13 -16.87
CA PHE A 339 21.94 -7.74 -17.04
C PHE A 339 23.47 -7.57 -16.86
N PRO A 340 24.33 -8.37 -17.54
CA PRO A 340 25.78 -8.37 -17.34
C PRO A 340 26.49 -7.04 -17.65
N SER A 341 25.84 -6.11 -18.36
CA SER A 341 26.34 -4.76 -18.63
C SER A 341 25.91 -3.72 -17.58
N ALA A 342 24.98 -4.04 -16.69
CA ALA A 342 24.48 -3.10 -15.69
C ALA A 342 25.45 -2.91 -14.51
N PHE A 343 25.39 -1.77 -13.85
CA PHE A 343 26.06 -1.55 -12.58
C PHE A 343 25.18 -2.09 -11.44
N HIS A 344 25.53 -3.24 -10.87
CA HIS A 344 24.79 -3.83 -9.74
C HIS A 344 25.31 -3.33 -8.39
N GLY A 345 24.44 -2.73 -7.59
CA GLY A 345 24.72 -2.27 -6.23
C GLY A 345 23.77 -2.85 -5.19
N PHE A 346 24.23 -2.90 -3.95
CA PHE A 346 23.45 -3.39 -2.81
C PHE A 346 22.73 -2.25 -2.08
N CYS A 347 21.52 -2.55 -1.64
CA CYS A 347 20.68 -1.69 -0.82
C CYS A 347 21.39 -1.29 0.48
N LEU A 348 21.63 0.01 0.70
CA LEU A 348 22.25 0.50 1.93
C LEU A 348 21.46 0.13 3.19
N ARG A 349 20.14 -0.08 3.10
CA ARG A 349 19.36 -0.58 4.25
C ARG A 349 19.90 -1.94 4.72
N HIS A 350 20.03 -2.93 3.84
CA HIS A 350 20.62 -4.24 4.18
C HIS A 350 22.07 -4.11 4.66
N VAL A 351 22.90 -3.32 3.96
CA VAL A 351 24.33 -3.18 4.29
C VAL A 351 24.51 -2.53 5.67
N SER A 352 23.72 -1.49 5.98
CA SER A 352 23.76 -0.79 7.28
C SER A 352 23.12 -1.59 8.42
N GLU A 353 22.03 -2.33 8.15
CA GLU A 353 21.47 -3.35 9.06
C GLU A 353 22.55 -4.36 9.46
N ASN A 354 23.24 -4.97 8.49
CA ASN A 354 24.28 -5.96 8.79
C ASN A 354 25.48 -5.35 9.54
N PHE A 355 25.95 -4.16 9.18
CA PHE A 355 27.05 -3.48 9.90
C PHE A 355 26.68 -3.19 11.36
N ARG A 356 25.47 -2.66 11.60
CA ARG A 356 24.96 -2.37 12.95
C ARG A 356 24.79 -3.65 13.77
N ASP A 357 24.26 -4.71 13.17
CA ASP A 357 23.98 -5.97 13.87
C ASP A 357 25.26 -6.77 14.17
N GLU A 358 26.32 -6.60 13.39
CA GLU A 358 27.66 -7.15 13.66
C GLU A 358 28.37 -6.39 14.81
N PHE A 359 28.54 -5.06 14.66
CA PHE A 359 29.40 -4.27 15.55
C PHE A 359 28.70 -3.68 16.78
N LYS A 360 27.38 -3.45 16.71
CA LYS A 360 26.53 -2.95 17.82
C LYS A 360 27.04 -1.69 18.52
N ASN A 361 27.78 -0.85 17.78
CA ASN A 361 28.49 0.33 18.29
C ASN A 361 28.03 1.59 17.55
N THR A 362 27.33 2.49 18.25
CA THR A 362 26.73 3.70 17.66
C THR A 362 27.77 4.66 17.06
N LYS A 363 28.95 4.83 17.70
CA LYS A 363 30.02 5.67 17.14
C LYS A 363 30.51 5.10 15.82
N LEU A 364 30.75 3.79 15.78
CA LEU A 364 31.21 3.10 14.57
C LEU A 364 30.17 3.18 13.43
N VAL A 365 28.88 3.00 13.75
CA VAL A 365 27.77 3.14 12.79
C VAL A 365 27.68 4.57 12.22
N ASN A 366 27.92 5.60 13.04
CA ASN A 366 27.94 6.98 12.56
C ASN A 366 29.12 7.27 11.62
N ILE A 367 30.31 6.74 11.90
CA ILE A 367 31.49 6.88 11.02
C ILE A 367 31.28 6.08 9.73
N PHE A 368 30.68 4.89 9.81
CA PHE A 368 30.27 4.10 8.65
C PHE A 368 29.32 4.90 7.73
N TRP A 369 28.31 5.59 8.27
CA TRP A 369 27.44 6.45 7.48
C TRP A 369 28.18 7.64 6.84
N ASN A 370 29.21 8.19 7.49
CA ASN A 370 30.07 9.20 6.89
C ASN A 370 30.91 8.62 5.73
N ALA A 371 31.42 7.40 5.86
CA ALA A 371 32.11 6.68 4.78
C ALA A 371 31.15 6.37 3.61
N VAL A 372 29.95 5.87 3.88
CA VAL A 372 28.89 5.59 2.88
C VAL A 372 28.70 6.77 1.91
N TYR A 373 28.58 7.99 2.45
CA TYR A 373 28.29 9.20 1.69
C TYR A 373 29.53 10.01 1.25
N ALA A 374 30.75 9.52 1.53
CA ALA A 374 31.99 10.13 1.04
C ALA A 374 31.98 10.19 -0.51
N LEU A 375 32.36 11.34 -1.07
CA LEU A 375 32.26 11.61 -2.51
C LEU A 375 33.54 11.19 -3.25
N THR A 376 34.67 11.22 -2.54
CA THR A 376 35.99 10.84 -3.03
C THR A 376 36.58 9.66 -2.26
N ALA A 377 37.51 8.94 -2.89
CA ALA A 377 38.27 7.86 -2.24
C ALA A 377 39.04 8.35 -1.00
N VAL A 378 39.59 9.58 -1.04
CA VAL A 378 40.36 10.16 0.07
C VAL A 378 39.47 10.43 1.29
N GLU A 379 38.28 11.00 1.08
CA GLU A 379 37.27 11.18 2.14
C GLU A 379 36.81 9.82 2.70
N PHE A 380 36.69 8.79 1.85
CA PHE A 380 36.28 7.44 2.26
C PHE A 380 37.33 6.74 3.12
N GLU A 381 38.57 6.62 2.64
CA GLU A 381 39.66 5.92 3.35
C GLU A 381 40.02 6.62 4.67
N SER A 382 39.88 7.95 4.75
CA SER A 382 39.97 8.67 6.03
C SER A 382 38.97 8.17 7.08
N LYS A 383 37.74 7.83 6.65
CA LYS A 383 36.71 7.26 7.54
C LYS A 383 36.88 5.75 7.77
N ILE A 384 37.61 5.04 6.90
CA ILE A 384 38.08 3.69 7.23
C ILE A 384 39.08 3.76 8.39
N THR A 385 40.11 4.61 8.31
CA THR A 385 41.10 4.78 9.40
C THR A 385 40.44 5.12 10.74
N GLU A 386 39.49 6.06 10.77
CA GLU A 386 38.74 6.44 11.97
C GLU A 386 37.92 5.27 12.57
N MET A 387 37.47 4.32 11.75
CA MET A 387 36.84 3.08 12.24
C MET A 387 37.85 2.06 12.76
N LEU A 388 39.05 1.96 12.17
CA LEU A 388 40.11 1.04 12.60
C LEU A 388 40.70 1.38 13.96
N GLU A 389 40.69 2.66 14.34
CA GLU A 389 41.01 3.13 15.69
C GLU A 389 40.03 2.60 16.76
N ILE A 390 38.82 2.19 16.35
CA ILE A 390 37.76 1.67 17.24
C ILE A 390 37.68 0.14 17.18
N SER A 391 37.80 -0.46 15.99
CA SER A 391 37.81 -1.93 15.81
C SER A 391 38.54 -2.33 14.53
N GLN A 392 39.47 -3.28 14.65
CA GLN A 392 40.21 -3.84 13.52
C GLN A 392 39.37 -4.85 12.69
N ASP A 393 38.34 -5.45 13.28
CA ASP A 393 37.45 -6.43 12.62
C ASP A 393 36.63 -5.81 11.48
N VAL A 394 36.56 -4.47 11.45
CA VAL A 394 36.07 -3.66 10.34
C VAL A 394 36.69 -4.09 8.99
N LEU A 395 37.99 -4.40 8.92
CA LEU A 395 38.62 -4.91 7.69
C LEU A 395 37.99 -6.23 7.22
N GLN A 396 37.71 -7.15 8.15
CA GLN A 396 37.09 -8.44 7.84
C GLN A 396 35.63 -8.28 7.38
N TRP A 397 34.95 -7.24 7.86
CA TRP A 397 33.62 -6.87 7.36
C TRP A 397 33.67 -6.23 5.98
N PHE A 398 34.61 -5.31 5.70
CA PHE A 398 34.79 -4.70 4.38
C PHE A 398 35.19 -5.71 3.29
N ASN A 399 35.99 -6.73 3.64
CA ASN A 399 36.27 -7.87 2.76
C ASN A 399 35.00 -8.67 2.43
N ARG A 400 34.07 -8.78 3.38
CA ARG A 400 32.74 -9.38 3.14
C ARG A 400 31.83 -8.46 2.33
N PHE A 401 31.90 -7.13 2.49
CA PHE A 401 31.05 -6.14 1.79
C PHE A 401 31.89 -5.10 1.02
N PRO A 402 32.44 -5.43 -0.17
CA PRO A 402 33.33 -4.55 -0.91
C PRO A 402 32.72 -3.16 -1.23
N PRO A 403 33.40 -2.03 -0.94
CA PRO A 403 32.87 -0.68 -1.12
C PRO A 403 32.32 -0.38 -2.52
N ARG A 404 32.92 -0.95 -3.57
CA ARG A 404 32.49 -0.79 -4.98
C ARG A 404 31.04 -1.18 -5.26
N LEU A 405 30.39 -1.90 -4.36
CA LEU A 405 28.99 -2.37 -4.49
C LEU A 405 27.99 -1.46 -3.77
N TRP A 406 28.41 -0.46 -2.99
CA TRP A 406 27.49 0.36 -2.19
C TRP A 406 27.99 1.77 -1.82
N ALA A 407 29.29 1.99 -1.62
CA ALA A 407 29.84 3.28 -1.21
C ALA A 407 29.75 4.34 -2.32
N VAL A 408 29.47 5.60 -2.00
CA VAL A 408 29.32 6.67 -2.99
C VAL A 408 30.64 6.97 -3.72
N ALA A 409 31.78 6.91 -3.03
CA ALA A 409 33.10 7.10 -3.61
C ALA A 409 33.46 6.05 -4.68
N TYR A 410 33.10 4.77 -4.47
CA TYR A 410 33.60 3.63 -5.25
C TYR A 410 32.59 2.97 -6.19
N PHE A 411 31.30 3.27 -6.07
CA PHE A 411 30.29 2.73 -6.99
C PHE A 411 30.37 3.43 -8.36
N GLU A 412 30.51 2.64 -9.43
CA GLU A 412 30.72 3.16 -10.79
C GLU A 412 29.45 3.68 -11.48
N GLY A 413 28.27 3.18 -11.10
CA GLY A 413 26.99 3.54 -11.72
C GLY A 413 26.35 4.82 -11.16
N VAL A 414 25.49 5.46 -11.95
CA VAL A 414 24.79 6.69 -11.52
C VAL A 414 23.52 6.33 -10.75
N ARG A 415 23.53 6.64 -9.46
CA ARG A 415 22.42 6.35 -8.52
C ARG A 415 21.47 7.53 -8.30
N TYR A 416 21.81 8.73 -8.78
CA TYR A 416 20.99 9.94 -8.66
C TYR A 416 20.57 10.34 -7.23
N GLY A 417 21.23 9.77 -6.21
CA GLY A 417 20.89 9.94 -4.78
C GLY A 417 19.98 8.87 -4.18
N HIS A 418 19.59 7.85 -4.94
CA HIS A 418 18.80 6.71 -4.44
C HIS A 418 19.72 5.56 -4.08
N PHE A 419 19.68 5.13 -2.82
CA PHE A 419 20.65 4.19 -2.26
C PHE A 419 20.03 3.05 -1.44
N ALA A 420 18.72 3.11 -1.20
CA ALA A 420 17.95 2.09 -0.50
C ALA A 420 16.68 1.78 -1.30
N LEU A 421 16.20 0.54 -1.22
CA LEU A 421 15.02 0.07 -1.94
C LEU A 421 13.75 0.68 -1.34
N GLY A 422 13.05 1.50 -2.12
CA GLY A 422 11.70 1.95 -1.82
C GLY A 422 10.60 1.12 -2.50
N VAL A 423 10.92 0.38 -3.57
CA VAL A 423 9.96 -0.37 -4.40
C VAL A 423 9.02 -1.28 -3.59
N THR A 424 9.53 -1.93 -2.55
CA THR A 424 8.71 -2.75 -1.64
C THR A 424 7.65 -1.91 -0.94
N GLU A 425 7.97 -0.73 -0.42
CA GLU A 425 7.00 0.06 0.36
C GLU A 425 5.75 0.40 -0.46
N LEU A 426 5.91 0.77 -1.74
CA LEU A 426 4.77 1.12 -2.59
C LEU A 426 3.96 -0.12 -3.01
N LEU A 427 4.60 -1.09 -3.67
CA LEU A 427 3.90 -2.24 -4.25
C LEU A 427 3.44 -3.26 -3.19
N TYR A 428 4.15 -3.39 -2.07
CA TYR A 428 3.70 -4.24 -0.97
C TYR A 428 2.48 -3.67 -0.27
N ASN A 429 2.37 -2.36 -0.10
CA ASN A 429 1.20 -1.78 0.58
C ASN A 429 -0.09 -2.11 -0.19
N TRP A 430 -0.10 -1.93 -1.51
CA TRP A 430 -1.24 -2.32 -2.35
C TRP A 430 -1.53 -3.83 -2.31
N ALA A 431 -0.49 -4.68 -2.36
CA ALA A 431 -0.65 -6.13 -2.21
C ALA A 431 -1.13 -6.56 -0.81
N LEU A 432 -0.77 -5.79 0.23
CA LEU A 432 -1.12 -6.02 1.63
C LEU A 432 -2.54 -5.53 1.96
N GLU A 433 -3.02 -4.47 1.31
CA GLU A 433 -4.43 -4.06 1.34
C GLU A 433 -5.32 -5.18 0.76
N GLY A 434 -4.93 -5.72 -0.40
CA GLY A 434 -5.65 -6.79 -1.09
C GLY A 434 -5.42 -8.22 -0.56
N HIS A 435 -4.59 -8.46 0.46
CA HIS A 435 -4.13 -9.82 0.80
C HIS A 435 -5.21 -10.78 1.35
N GLU A 436 -6.39 -10.28 1.72
CA GLU A 436 -7.55 -11.11 2.13
C GLU A 436 -8.49 -11.42 0.95
N LEU A 437 -8.14 -11.02 -0.28
CA LEU A 437 -8.89 -11.27 -1.52
C LEU A 437 -8.34 -12.48 -2.31
N PRO A 438 -9.14 -13.10 -3.20
CA PRO A 438 -8.65 -14.02 -4.23
C PRO A 438 -7.56 -13.36 -5.11
N ILE A 439 -6.62 -14.14 -5.65
CA ILE A 439 -5.42 -13.62 -6.33
C ILE A 439 -5.73 -12.63 -7.47
N VAL A 440 -6.72 -12.92 -8.32
CA VAL A 440 -7.14 -11.99 -9.40
C VAL A 440 -7.70 -10.68 -8.81
N GLN A 441 -8.47 -10.73 -7.72
CA GLN A 441 -9.06 -9.53 -7.10
C GLN A 441 -7.99 -8.70 -6.36
N MET A 442 -6.95 -9.33 -5.81
CA MET A 442 -5.76 -8.64 -5.31
C MET A 442 -4.97 -7.96 -6.45
N MET A 443 -4.83 -8.62 -7.60
CA MET A 443 -4.19 -8.04 -8.78
C MET A 443 -5.01 -6.88 -9.39
N GLU A 444 -6.34 -6.96 -9.37
CA GLU A 444 -7.24 -5.89 -9.78
C GLU A 444 -7.15 -4.68 -8.84
N HIS A 445 -7.02 -4.88 -7.52
CA HIS A 445 -6.71 -3.79 -6.58
C HIS A 445 -5.40 -3.09 -6.96
N ILE A 446 -4.33 -3.85 -7.22
CA ILE A 446 -3.04 -3.29 -7.66
C ILE A 446 -3.18 -2.56 -9.01
N ARG A 447 -3.99 -3.06 -9.97
CA ARG A 447 -4.27 -2.36 -11.23
C ARG A 447 -5.00 -1.04 -11.00
N HIS A 448 -5.99 -0.99 -10.11
CA HIS A 448 -6.69 0.25 -9.78
C HIS A 448 -5.76 1.28 -9.11
N GLN A 449 -4.88 0.85 -8.20
CA GLN A 449 -3.87 1.74 -7.60
C GLN A 449 -2.90 2.30 -8.65
N LEU A 450 -2.46 1.48 -9.61
CA LEU A 450 -1.64 1.95 -10.74
C LEU A 450 -2.37 2.99 -11.61
N ILE A 451 -3.67 2.81 -11.89
CA ILE A 451 -4.47 3.79 -12.66
C ILE A 451 -4.55 5.13 -11.92
N LEU A 452 -4.86 5.10 -10.62
CA LEU A 452 -4.90 6.31 -9.79
C LEU A 452 -3.53 7.00 -9.74
N TRP A 453 -2.44 6.22 -9.60
CA TRP A 453 -1.07 6.73 -9.63
C TRP A 453 -0.75 7.45 -10.95
N PHE A 454 -0.90 6.77 -12.09
CA PHE A 454 -0.61 7.34 -13.41
C PHE A 454 -1.45 8.59 -13.71
N ASN A 455 -2.74 8.60 -13.35
CA ASN A 455 -3.61 9.75 -13.57
C ASN A 455 -3.22 10.94 -12.68
N ASN A 456 -2.96 10.71 -11.39
CA ASN A 456 -2.52 11.77 -10.48
C ASN A 456 -1.18 12.38 -10.94
N ARG A 457 -0.21 11.56 -11.37
CA ARG A 457 1.07 12.05 -11.85
C ARG A 457 0.97 12.79 -13.18
N ARG A 458 0.16 12.32 -14.13
CA ARG A 458 -0.11 13.07 -15.37
C ARG A 458 -0.70 14.46 -15.07
N ASN A 459 -1.64 14.55 -14.14
CA ASN A 459 -2.23 15.83 -13.71
C ASN A 459 -1.22 16.76 -13.02
N MET A 460 -0.29 16.20 -12.22
CA MET A 460 0.82 16.97 -11.62
C MET A 460 1.75 17.52 -12.71
N GLY A 461 2.20 16.67 -13.65
CA GLY A 461 3.10 17.07 -14.73
C GLY A 461 2.53 18.18 -15.62
N MET A 462 1.23 18.10 -15.97
CA MET A 462 0.53 19.15 -16.73
C MET A 462 0.40 20.48 -15.99
N SER A 463 0.66 20.54 -14.67
CA SER A 463 0.62 21.78 -13.88
C SER A 463 1.96 22.53 -13.84
N TRP A 464 3.04 21.93 -14.36
CA TRP A 464 4.40 22.44 -14.23
C TRP A 464 4.87 23.16 -15.50
N THR A 465 5.48 24.34 -15.33
CA THR A 465 5.98 25.20 -16.41
C THR A 465 7.50 25.43 -16.38
N SER A 466 8.19 24.84 -15.39
CA SER A 466 9.65 24.86 -15.26
C SER A 466 10.33 23.90 -16.24
N ILE A 467 11.64 24.07 -16.44
CA ILE A 467 12.45 23.14 -17.24
C ILE A 467 12.62 21.82 -16.47
N LEU A 468 12.96 21.91 -15.18
CA LEU A 468 13.16 20.78 -14.28
C LEU A 468 11.91 20.53 -13.42
N VAL A 469 11.74 19.28 -12.99
CA VAL A 469 10.69 18.93 -12.02
C VAL A 469 10.95 19.57 -10.64
N PRO A 470 9.94 19.72 -9.76
CA PRO A 470 10.08 20.45 -8.51
C PRO A 470 11.24 20.02 -7.59
N SER A 471 11.56 18.72 -7.50
CA SER A 471 12.69 18.25 -6.68
C SER A 471 14.05 18.73 -7.22
N ALA A 472 14.20 18.74 -8.54
CA ALA A 472 15.44 19.11 -9.24
C ALA A 472 15.58 20.62 -9.38
N GLU A 473 14.49 21.33 -9.72
CA GLU A 473 14.42 22.78 -9.76
C GLU A 473 14.82 23.39 -8.41
N LYS A 474 14.25 22.88 -7.30
CA LYS A 474 14.62 23.30 -5.95
C LYS A 474 16.13 23.14 -5.70
N ARG A 475 16.70 21.97 -6.00
CA ARG A 475 18.14 21.69 -5.82
C ARG A 475 19.02 22.58 -6.71
N MET A 476 18.53 22.97 -7.88
CA MET A 476 19.23 23.88 -8.79
C MET A 476 19.22 25.32 -8.27
N LEU A 477 18.09 25.80 -7.75
CA LEU A 477 17.99 27.10 -7.09
C LEU A 477 18.86 27.18 -5.83
N GLU A 478 18.92 26.11 -5.03
CA GLU A 478 19.86 25.99 -3.90
C GLU A 478 21.32 26.06 -4.39
N ALA A 479 21.69 25.30 -5.43
CA ALA A 479 23.05 25.33 -6.01
C ALA A 479 23.43 26.71 -6.61
N ILE A 480 22.48 27.43 -7.23
CA ILE A 480 22.67 28.77 -7.80
C ILE A 480 22.74 29.86 -6.72
N ALA A 481 22.14 29.63 -5.54
CA ALA A 481 22.32 30.51 -4.39
C ALA A 481 23.73 30.33 -3.80
N ASP A 482 24.13 29.09 -3.51
CA ASP A 482 25.46 28.75 -2.98
C ASP A 482 26.60 29.18 -3.93
N ALA A 483 26.38 29.09 -5.25
CA ALA A 483 27.34 29.49 -6.29
C ALA A 483 27.88 30.92 -6.14
N ARG A 484 27.10 31.82 -5.51
CA ARG A 484 27.46 33.23 -5.31
C ARG A 484 28.59 33.43 -4.28
N CYS A 485 28.89 32.40 -3.48
CA CYS A 485 29.90 32.43 -2.44
C CYS A 485 31.30 31.99 -2.92
N TYR A 486 31.47 31.64 -4.20
CA TYR A 486 32.75 31.20 -4.76
C TYR A 486 33.40 32.22 -5.67
N GLN A 487 34.73 32.28 -5.64
CA GLN A 487 35.51 32.97 -6.66
C GLN A 487 35.71 32.02 -7.85
N VAL A 488 35.44 32.51 -9.06
CA VAL A 488 35.60 31.74 -10.30
C VAL A 488 36.80 32.26 -11.08
N LEU A 489 37.75 31.38 -11.36
CA LEU A 489 38.90 31.62 -12.22
C LEU A 489 38.72 30.76 -13.49
N ARG A 490 38.67 31.40 -14.66
CA ARG A 490 38.47 30.70 -15.94
C ARG A 490 39.81 30.27 -16.52
N ALA A 491 40.03 28.96 -16.66
CA ALA A 491 41.29 28.42 -17.20
C ALA A 491 41.28 28.40 -18.74
N ASN A 492 40.16 28.01 -19.35
CA ASN A 492 39.95 28.08 -20.80
C ASN A 492 38.45 28.20 -21.14
N GLU A 493 38.03 27.81 -22.35
CA GLU A 493 36.62 27.94 -22.75
C GLU A 493 35.66 27.11 -21.88
N VAL A 494 36.09 25.94 -21.41
CA VAL A 494 35.26 24.92 -20.75
C VAL A 494 35.71 24.53 -19.34
N GLU A 495 36.99 24.75 -19.00
CA GLU A 495 37.55 24.46 -17.66
C GLU A 495 37.64 25.71 -16.77
N PHE A 496 37.20 25.54 -15.53
CA PHE A 496 37.11 26.58 -14.51
C PHE A 496 37.65 26.06 -13.17
N GLU A 497 38.41 26.91 -12.48
CA GLU A 497 38.83 26.73 -11.11
C GLU A 497 37.90 27.53 -10.18
N ILE A 498 37.31 26.85 -9.21
CA ILE A 498 36.29 27.38 -8.29
C ILE A 498 36.87 27.38 -6.87
N VAL A 499 37.21 28.56 -6.37
CA VAL A 499 37.89 28.74 -5.10
C VAL A 499 36.85 29.03 -4.00
N SER A 500 36.93 28.26 -2.91
CA SER A 500 36.19 28.48 -1.66
C SER A 500 37.15 28.72 -0.48
N THR A 501 36.61 29.04 0.69
CA THR A 501 37.37 29.17 1.94
C THR A 501 38.02 27.87 2.43
N GLU A 502 37.58 26.71 1.92
CA GLU A 502 38.02 25.38 2.38
C GLU A 502 38.86 24.65 1.33
N ARG A 503 38.46 24.71 0.06
CA ARG A 503 39.08 23.96 -1.04
C ARG A 503 38.78 24.53 -2.42
N THR A 504 39.80 24.57 -3.26
CA THR A 504 39.65 24.72 -4.71
C THR A 504 38.98 23.49 -5.31
N ASN A 505 38.09 23.71 -6.29
CA ASN A 505 37.46 22.65 -7.09
C ASN A 505 37.60 22.96 -8.59
N ILE A 506 37.88 21.93 -9.39
CA ILE A 506 37.94 22.05 -10.85
C ILE A 506 36.57 21.66 -11.43
N VAL A 507 36.11 22.39 -12.45
CA VAL A 507 34.89 22.12 -13.22
C VAL A 507 35.21 22.11 -14.70
N ASP A 508 34.78 21.08 -15.43
CA ASP A 508 34.66 21.08 -16.89
C ASP A 508 33.17 21.05 -17.24
N ILE A 509 32.67 22.15 -17.81
CA ILE A 509 31.25 22.29 -18.17
C ILE A 509 30.85 21.46 -19.41
N ARG A 510 31.82 21.07 -20.25
CA ARG A 510 31.60 20.27 -21.46
C ARG A 510 31.51 18.78 -21.15
N SER A 511 32.37 18.26 -20.27
CA SER A 511 32.26 16.87 -19.79
C SER A 511 31.31 16.69 -18.58
N ARG A 512 30.60 17.76 -18.18
CA ARG A 512 29.67 17.79 -17.04
C ARG A 512 30.31 17.30 -15.73
N CYS A 513 31.57 17.62 -15.52
CA CYS A 513 32.38 17.09 -14.43
C CYS A 513 32.80 18.17 -13.42
N CYS A 514 32.80 17.82 -12.13
CA CYS A 514 33.45 18.60 -11.09
C CYS A 514 34.29 17.69 -10.17
N SER A 515 35.40 18.20 -9.65
CA SER A 515 36.27 17.48 -8.69
C SER A 515 35.54 17.06 -7.41
N CYS A 516 34.49 17.76 -6.99
CA CYS A 516 33.66 17.36 -5.84
C CYS A 516 32.73 16.17 -6.14
N ARG A 517 32.74 15.64 -7.37
CA ARG A 517 31.94 14.52 -7.91
C ARG A 517 30.41 14.61 -7.81
N ARG A 518 29.85 15.61 -7.13
CA ARG A 518 28.39 15.76 -6.93
C ARG A 518 27.62 15.80 -8.26
N TRP A 519 28.13 16.46 -9.30
CA TRP A 519 27.45 16.54 -10.60
C TRP A 519 27.30 15.14 -11.22
N GLN A 520 28.40 14.38 -11.27
CA GLN A 520 28.46 13.03 -11.83
C GLN A 520 27.66 12.00 -11.02
N ILE A 521 27.59 12.14 -9.69
CA ILE A 521 26.86 11.23 -8.81
C ILE A 521 25.33 11.48 -8.82
N TYR A 522 24.92 12.74 -8.90
CA TYR A 522 23.52 13.15 -8.77
C TYR A 522 22.84 13.53 -10.09
N GLY A 523 23.57 13.70 -11.19
CA GLY A 523 23.02 14.10 -12.51
C GLY A 523 22.51 15.55 -12.57
N LEU A 524 22.88 16.38 -11.58
CA LEU A 524 22.51 17.80 -11.49
C LEU A 524 23.77 18.63 -11.20
N PRO A 525 24.00 19.77 -11.89
CA PRO A 525 25.05 20.72 -11.55
C PRO A 525 25.12 21.01 -10.04
N CYS A 526 26.31 20.87 -9.46
CA CYS A 526 26.60 21.29 -8.10
C CYS A 526 26.84 22.81 -8.03
N ALA A 527 26.89 23.38 -6.82
CA ALA A 527 27.11 24.82 -6.65
C ALA A 527 28.41 25.34 -7.33
N HIS A 528 29.48 24.53 -7.37
CA HIS A 528 30.69 24.88 -8.13
C HIS A 528 30.42 24.93 -9.66
N ALA A 529 29.65 23.99 -10.18
CA ALA A 529 29.29 23.94 -11.60
C ALA A 529 28.31 25.05 -11.97
N ALA A 530 27.35 25.38 -11.10
CA ALA A 530 26.48 26.54 -11.26
C ALA A 530 27.29 27.84 -11.28
N ALA A 531 28.32 27.99 -10.42
CA ALA A 531 29.22 29.14 -10.45
C ALA A 531 29.98 29.26 -11.79
N ALA A 532 30.56 28.16 -12.28
CA ALA A 532 31.21 28.13 -13.60
C ALA A 532 30.25 28.53 -14.73
N LEU A 533 29.08 27.91 -14.78
CA LEU A 533 28.07 28.14 -15.82
C LEU A 533 27.52 29.58 -15.80
N VAL A 534 27.18 30.11 -14.62
CA VAL A 534 26.74 31.50 -14.47
C VAL A 534 27.84 32.49 -14.86
N SER A 535 29.11 32.22 -14.53
CA SER A 535 30.24 33.09 -14.90
C SER A 535 30.45 33.25 -16.41
N CYS A 536 30.03 32.26 -17.21
CA CYS A 536 30.09 32.28 -18.67
C CYS A 536 28.72 32.51 -19.35
N GLY A 537 27.72 32.97 -18.59
CA GLY A 537 26.39 33.33 -19.11
C GLY A 537 25.49 32.16 -19.50
N GLN A 538 25.82 30.94 -19.07
CA GLN A 538 25.05 29.73 -19.38
C GLN A 538 23.93 29.49 -18.37
N ASN A 539 22.77 29.03 -18.84
CA ASN A 539 21.67 28.64 -17.97
C ASN A 539 21.91 27.24 -17.37
N ALA A 540 22.28 27.17 -16.09
CA ALA A 540 22.62 25.93 -15.41
C ALA A 540 21.51 24.85 -15.42
N HIS A 541 20.23 25.23 -15.54
CA HIS A 541 19.11 24.28 -15.65
C HIS A 541 19.21 23.40 -16.92
N LEU A 542 19.84 23.89 -17.99
CA LEU A 542 20.07 23.14 -19.24
C LEU A 542 21.23 22.13 -19.15
N PHE A 543 21.97 22.13 -18.03
CA PHE A 543 23.12 21.28 -17.77
C PHE A 543 22.81 20.13 -16.77
N ALA A 544 21.55 20.01 -16.35
CA ALA A 544 21.00 18.82 -15.71
C ALA A 544 20.87 17.65 -16.70
N GLU A 545 20.83 16.42 -16.19
CA GLU A 545 20.47 15.26 -17.00
C GLU A 545 18.99 15.27 -17.41
N HIS A 546 18.71 14.85 -18.65
CA HIS A 546 17.38 14.98 -19.26
C HIS A 546 16.27 14.28 -18.47
N CYS A 547 16.61 13.21 -17.74
CA CYS A 547 15.72 12.48 -16.84
C CYS A 547 15.26 13.27 -15.59
N PHE A 548 15.64 14.54 -15.43
CA PHE A 548 15.09 15.48 -14.42
C PHE A 548 14.12 16.52 -15.02
N THR A 549 13.85 16.50 -16.33
CA THR A 549 12.99 17.50 -16.97
C THR A 549 11.50 17.24 -16.76
N VAL A 550 10.69 18.30 -16.78
CA VAL A 550 9.21 18.19 -16.80
C VAL A 550 8.74 17.42 -18.05
N ALA A 551 9.44 17.58 -19.17
CA ALA A 551 9.17 16.82 -20.40
C ALA A 551 9.28 15.30 -20.17
N ASN A 552 10.40 14.83 -19.60
CA ASN A 552 10.57 13.42 -19.22
C ASN A 552 9.53 12.97 -18.18
N TYR A 553 9.14 13.82 -17.22
CA TYR A 553 8.09 13.47 -16.26
C TYR A 553 6.73 13.23 -16.95
N CYS A 554 6.32 14.13 -17.85
CA CYS A 554 5.10 13.97 -18.61
C CYS A 554 5.16 12.74 -19.54
N GLU A 555 6.29 12.50 -20.19
CA GLU A 555 6.49 11.34 -21.07
C GLU A 555 6.42 10.01 -20.29
N THR A 556 6.93 9.99 -19.05
CA THR A 556 6.86 8.83 -18.13
C THR A 556 5.41 8.38 -17.86
N TYR A 557 4.47 9.33 -17.78
CA TYR A 557 3.06 9.07 -17.47
C TYR A 557 2.10 9.30 -18.66
N SER A 558 2.64 9.48 -19.86
CA SER A 558 1.90 9.73 -21.11
C SER A 558 0.86 8.65 -21.41
N GLN A 559 1.26 7.38 -21.28
CA GLN A 559 0.43 6.21 -21.58
C GLN A 559 -0.61 5.93 -20.49
N MET A 560 -1.70 5.25 -20.89
CA MET A 560 -2.81 4.87 -20.01
C MET A 560 -2.77 3.38 -19.65
N ILE A 561 -3.31 3.06 -18.47
CA ILE A 561 -3.65 1.68 -18.09
C ILE A 561 -5.18 1.59 -18.19
N ASN A 562 -5.66 0.80 -19.14
CA ASN A 562 -7.08 0.67 -19.46
C ASN A 562 -7.79 -0.26 -18.46
N PRO A 563 -9.09 -0.02 -18.18
CA PRO A 563 -9.89 -0.89 -17.32
C PRO A 563 -10.08 -2.28 -17.94
N ILE A 564 -10.25 -3.28 -17.08
CA ILE A 564 -10.60 -4.65 -17.45
C ILE A 564 -12.12 -4.84 -17.23
N PRO A 565 -12.87 -5.47 -18.16
CA PRO A 565 -14.27 -5.80 -17.95
C PRO A 565 -14.48 -6.66 -16.70
N ASP A 566 -15.67 -6.62 -16.10
CA ASP A 566 -15.97 -7.52 -14.97
C ASP A 566 -15.85 -9.00 -15.36
N LYS A 567 -15.52 -9.86 -14.38
CA LYS A 567 -15.35 -11.30 -14.54
C LYS A 567 -16.56 -12.00 -15.17
N SER A 568 -17.78 -11.49 -14.98
CA SER A 568 -19.00 -12.01 -15.63
C SER A 568 -19.03 -11.84 -17.16
N LEU A 569 -18.20 -10.95 -17.71
CA LEU A 569 -18.07 -10.70 -19.14
C LEU A 569 -16.88 -11.45 -19.77
N TRP A 570 -16.10 -12.19 -18.97
CA TRP A 570 -14.98 -12.97 -19.45
C TRP A 570 -15.53 -14.27 -20.04
N LYS A 571 -15.85 -14.26 -21.34
CA LYS A 571 -16.30 -15.45 -22.06
C LYS A 571 -15.34 -16.61 -21.81
N GLU A 572 -15.87 -17.70 -21.27
CA GLU A 572 -15.25 -19.02 -21.39
C GLU A 572 -15.03 -19.28 -22.89
N GLN A 573 -13.81 -19.67 -23.30
CA GLN A 573 -13.51 -19.98 -24.71
C GLN A 573 -14.06 -21.38 -25.05
N GLY A 574 -15.39 -21.50 -25.01
CA GLY A 574 -16.09 -22.78 -24.90
C GLY A 574 -17.26 -22.99 -25.86
N GLU A 575 -17.66 -22.02 -26.69
CA GLU A 575 -18.58 -22.27 -27.81
C GLU A 575 -18.57 -21.13 -28.85
N GLY A 576 -18.49 -21.46 -30.15
CA GLY A 576 -18.89 -20.54 -31.23
C GLY A 576 -17.82 -19.67 -31.93
N ALA A 577 -16.66 -20.21 -32.30
CA ALA A 577 -15.87 -19.69 -33.45
C ALA A 577 -14.90 -20.75 -34.00
N GLY A 578 -15.02 -21.10 -35.29
CA GLY A 578 -14.17 -22.12 -35.92
C GLY A 578 -12.83 -21.58 -36.41
N SER A 579 -11.74 -21.89 -35.70
CA SER A 579 -10.37 -21.86 -36.24
C SER A 579 -9.47 -22.83 -35.46
N ALA A 580 -8.61 -23.57 -36.16
CA ALA A 580 -7.91 -24.71 -35.57
C ALA A 580 -6.62 -24.30 -34.82
N SER A 581 -6.70 -24.18 -33.49
CA SER A 581 -5.54 -24.40 -32.62
C SER A 581 -5.97 -25.05 -31.31
N THR A 582 -5.46 -26.26 -31.04
CA THR A 582 -5.83 -27.05 -29.85
C THR A 582 -5.17 -26.51 -28.58
N LYS A 583 -5.68 -25.37 -28.08
CA LYS A 583 -5.39 -24.93 -26.72
C LYS A 583 -6.36 -25.64 -25.76
N VAL A 584 -5.82 -26.58 -24.99
CA VAL A 584 -6.51 -27.13 -23.83
C VAL A 584 -6.77 -25.98 -22.86
N ASP A 585 -7.98 -25.91 -22.30
CA ASP A 585 -8.28 -24.96 -21.22
C ASP A 585 -7.57 -25.41 -19.94
N VAL A 586 -6.45 -24.75 -19.62
CA VAL A 586 -5.60 -25.13 -18.48
C VAL A 586 -6.15 -24.49 -17.21
N THR A 587 -7.11 -25.17 -16.58
CA THR A 587 -7.61 -24.79 -15.24
C THR A 587 -6.46 -24.84 -14.23
N ILE A 588 -6.01 -23.66 -13.76
CA ILE A 588 -4.92 -23.56 -12.78
C ILE A 588 -5.47 -23.78 -11.37
N ARG A 589 -4.90 -24.75 -10.64
CA ARG A 589 -5.22 -25.01 -9.23
C ARG A 589 -4.37 -24.10 -8.32
N PRO A 590 -4.79 -23.81 -7.08
CA PRO A 590 -3.96 -23.09 -6.11
C PRO A 590 -2.62 -23.80 -5.81
N PRO A 591 -1.61 -23.08 -5.27
CA PRO A 591 -0.35 -23.68 -4.87
C PRO A 591 -0.54 -24.62 -3.67
N LYS A 592 0.36 -25.60 -3.53
CA LYS A 592 0.32 -26.59 -2.43
C LYS A 592 0.66 -25.95 -1.08
N THR A 593 1.45 -24.88 -1.08
CA THR A 593 1.85 -24.10 0.10
C THR A 593 0.67 -23.33 0.70
N ARG A 594 -0.01 -23.96 1.67
CA ARG A 594 -1.07 -23.33 2.47
C ARG A 594 -0.50 -22.70 3.74
N ARG A 595 -1.13 -21.61 4.18
CA ARG A 595 -0.80 -20.96 5.45
C ARG A 595 -1.10 -21.90 6.65
N PRO A 596 -0.16 -22.10 7.59
CA PRO A 596 -0.40 -22.92 8.79
C PRO A 596 -1.53 -22.37 9.67
N PRO A 597 -2.27 -23.23 10.42
CA PRO A 597 -3.31 -22.77 11.35
C PRO A 597 -2.74 -21.86 12.45
N GLY A 598 -3.09 -20.57 12.44
CA GLY A 598 -2.61 -19.62 13.44
C GLY A 598 -3.01 -18.17 13.18
N ARG A 599 -3.25 -17.42 14.28
CA ARG A 599 -3.62 -16.01 14.24
C ARG A 599 -2.52 -15.17 13.57
N PRO A 600 -2.84 -14.24 12.64
CA PRO A 600 -1.85 -13.31 12.12
C PRO A 600 -1.25 -12.45 13.23
N LYS A 601 0.08 -12.45 13.37
CA LYS A 601 0.81 -11.32 13.96
C LYS A 601 0.82 -10.21 12.91
N LYS A 602 0.03 -9.14 13.10
CA LYS A 602 0.24 -7.90 12.35
C LYS A 602 1.59 -7.32 12.81
N LYS A 603 2.64 -7.44 12.00
CA LYS A 603 3.69 -6.41 12.00
C LYS A 603 3.02 -5.13 11.52
N VAL A 604 3.06 -4.09 12.35
CA VAL A 604 2.87 -2.71 11.88
C VAL A 604 4.05 -2.41 10.96
N LEU A 605 3.80 -1.84 9.78
CA LEU A 605 4.87 -1.30 8.95
C LEU A 605 5.32 0.01 9.60
N ARG A 606 6.57 0.03 10.07
CA ARG A 606 7.20 1.24 10.58
C ARG A 606 7.82 1.94 9.37
N ILE A 607 7.24 3.07 8.97
CA ILE A 607 7.71 3.83 7.81
C ILE A 607 8.95 4.62 8.27
N GLU A 608 10.14 4.13 7.93
CA GLU A 608 11.39 4.83 8.19
C GLU A 608 11.65 5.81 7.05
N SER A 609 10.99 6.97 7.11
CA SER A 609 10.98 7.98 6.05
C SER A 609 12.30 8.75 5.94
N PHE A 610 13.36 8.12 5.41
CA PHE A 610 14.69 8.71 5.21
C PHE A 610 14.72 9.94 4.26
N LYS A 611 13.60 10.32 3.63
CA LYS A 611 13.46 11.45 2.70
C LYS A 611 13.01 12.78 3.34
N ARG A 612 13.20 13.00 4.65
CA ARG A 612 13.06 14.35 5.26
C ARG A 612 14.38 15.13 5.17
N PRO A 613 14.38 16.39 4.67
CA PRO A 613 15.54 17.27 4.83
C PRO A 613 15.72 17.59 6.32
N LYS A 614 16.90 17.30 6.87
CA LYS A 614 17.22 17.53 8.29
C LYS A 614 17.05 19.02 8.62
N ARG A 615 16.16 19.37 9.56
CA ARG A 615 16.10 20.73 10.08
C ARG A 615 17.27 21.00 11.02
N LEU A 616 17.72 22.25 11.04
CA LEU A 616 18.63 22.74 12.06
C LEU A 616 17.80 23.17 13.28
N VAL A 617 18.01 22.52 14.42
CA VAL A 617 17.23 22.74 15.65
C VAL A 617 18.16 23.30 16.72
N GLN A 618 17.70 24.32 17.45
CA GLN A 618 18.48 24.96 18.50
C GLN A 618 18.03 24.48 19.90
N CYS A 619 18.96 24.01 20.72
CA CYS A 619 18.64 23.49 22.05
C CYS A 619 18.25 24.62 23.01
N GLY A 620 17.05 24.57 23.60
CA GLY A 620 16.55 25.56 24.55
C GLY A 620 17.25 25.61 25.92
N ARG A 621 18.31 24.82 26.15
CA ARG A 621 19.12 24.84 27.39
C ARG A 621 20.58 25.25 27.18
N CYS A 622 21.18 24.93 26.03
CA CYS A 622 22.58 25.28 25.73
C CYS A 622 22.75 26.15 24.48
N HIS A 623 21.67 26.50 23.79
CA HIS A 623 21.62 27.34 22.58
C HIS A 623 22.48 26.87 21.38
N MET A 624 23.11 25.70 21.45
CA MET A 624 23.76 25.04 20.31
C MET A 624 22.73 24.65 19.24
N LYS A 625 23.17 24.68 17.98
CA LYS A 625 22.41 24.24 16.80
C LYS A 625 22.87 22.84 16.41
N ALA A 626 21.94 21.92 16.16
CA ALA A 626 22.23 20.58 15.69
C ALA A 626 21.30 20.19 14.53
N LEU A 627 21.72 19.23 13.70
CA LEU A 627 20.84 18.63 12.70
C LEU A 627 19.88 17.64 13.37
N GLU A 628 18.58 17.72 13.06
CA GLU A 628 17.55 16.84 13.60
C GLU A 628 17.84 15.37 13.24
N ALA A 629 18.25 14.59 14.25
CA ALA A 629 18.32 13.14 14.21
C ALA A 629 17.04 12.54 14.82
N HIS A 630 16.60 11.38 14.31
CA HIS A 630 15.37 10.75 14.77
C HIS A 630 15.51 10.21 16.20
N LEU A 631 14.70 10.76 17.13
CA LEU A 631 14.51 10.20 18.46
C LEU A 631 13.70 8.89 18.36
N GLU A 632 14.32 7.78 18.74
CA GLU A 632 13.62 6.51 18.98
C GLU A 632 13.19 6.39 20.44
N THR A 633 11.92 6.05 20.68
CA THR A 633 11.43 5.68 22.01
C THR A 633 11.74 4.21 22.29
N PHE A 634 12.79 3.95 23.07
CA PHE A 634 13.08 2.61 23.61
C PHE A 634 12.24 2.33 24.87
N THR A 635 11.67 1.13 24.96
CA THR A 635 11.12 0.59 26.21
C THR A 635 12.08 -0.46 26.75
N VAL A 636 12.85 -0.11 27.77
CA VAL A 636 13.60 -1.05 28.61
C VAL A 636 12.87 -1.15 29.95
N ASP A 637 12.65 -2.37 30.44
CA ASP A 637 12.11 -2.70 31.76
C ASP A 637 10.86 -1.92 32.22
N GLY A 638 9.93 -1.70 31.28
CA GLY A 638 8.53 -1.38 31.58
C GLY A 638 8.20 0.05 32.01
N ASN A 639 9.18 0.96 32.06
CA ASN A 639 8.94 2.38 32.39
C ASN A 639 9.28 3.32 31.21
N PRO A 640 8.44 4.34 30.91
CA PRO A 640 8.71 5.31 29.86
C PRO A 640 9.66 6.41 30.36
N GLY A 641 10.95 6.31 30.02
CA GLY A 641 11.97 7.33 30.28
C GLY A 641 12.44 8.01 28.99
N PHE A 642 12.51 9.34 28.98
CA PHE A 642 13.16 10.10 27.90
C PHE A 642 14.64 10.32 28.23
N GLN A 643 15.54 9.77 27.42
CA GLN A 643 16.95 10.21 27.37
C GLN A 643 17.20 10.96 26.05
N THR A 644 17.60 12.22 26.15
CA THR A 644 18.16 12.97 25.04
C THR A 644 19.65 12.66 24.94
N GLU A 645 20.05 11.78 24.01
CA GLU A 645 21.44 11.72 23.58
C GLU A 645 21.77 12.98 22.78
N ILE A 646 22.69 13.79 23.29
CA ILE A 646 23.15 15.01 22.62
C ILE A 646 24.36 14.65 21.77
N ALA A 647 24.16 14.59 20.46
CA ALA A 647 25.28 14.63 19.51
C ALA A 647 25.91 16.03 19.56
N VAL A 648 27.10 16.12 20.14
CA VAL A 648 27.96 17.30 20.13
C VAL A 648 28.99 17.13 19.02
N GLU A 649 29.21 18.19 18.24
CA GLU A 649 30.38 18.34 17.34
C GLU A 649 31.60 18.82 18.13
#